data_AF-A0A5E4NQ55-F1
#
_entry.id   AF-A0A5E4NQ55-F1
#
_cell.length_a   1.000
_cell.length_b   1.000
_cell.length_c   1.000
_cell.angle_alpha   90.00
_cell.angle_beta   90.00
_cell.angle_gamma   90.00
#
_symmetry.space_group_name_H-M   'P 1'
#
loop_
_entity.id
_entity.type
_entity.pdbx_description
1 polymer ?
#
loop_
_entity_poly.entity_id
_entity_poly.type
_entity_poly.pdbx_seq_one_letter_code
_entity_poly.pdbx_strand_id
1 'polypeptide(L)'
;MASNHIMELQNCLPPMKNGIDYKLNDINDQQEMIANSQGWNSHDIMIPVPIKMQPPLMLDQNNLQMPNQIPHQNMLHTNPQVHFEQGLPIGTYIEPELPIELLQQGWKKFWSKRENRPYFWNKLTGESLWEFPPLRQFDVTSDPLGITHDVNPDLNPDGIHNPNNNLMLLKKRPAEEIILGPIMKKIIITGPWELEIPTNVIIYERSPSTLSQPHPEIELYRGNLVAKLRQCYQELCQSRENINAPKESFNRWLIERKVSDTGCDPLLPSNCFTEVSSRMYCEIMNDIPLRLSKPKYTADARKQLSIYAEAAKNLIESRNTLQDSRKVVKWNTEDTLQWLRKTVGATYVDFQERLNHLKAQCQPHIAQTVKESVEGICSKVYHLSVEYARKVKEKNSELLAAQGIQEITPAPAMLTLHKVWCYPVQFITPAPRLPPIEYMADKDQTYVRFNGERLLINTMYLQKLEQLYRYSCFEDKKMEYFMSRVWCLLRRYSVFCANSPETQVSVPVPVLESLHRYFGVTFECFASPLNCYFRQYCSAFPDTDAYFGSRGSILDLNAVSGSFMVNPPIHCNELIEATLNHMDHLLSESSEPLSFIVFLADGETAFVDKLETSQFKKREIVIPAFEHYYRHGFQYSVPKYVCNNRCV
;
A
#
# COMPACT_ATOMS: atom_id res chain seq x y z
N MET A 1 -11.33 -2.07 63.01
CA MET A 1 -12.37 -3.13 62.88
C MET A 1 -12.20 -3.72 61.50
N ALA A 2 -12.23 -5.04 61.37
CA ALA A 2 -11.89 -5.77 60.14
C ALA A 2 -12.72 -7.05 60.04
N SER A 3 -12.63 -7.74 58.90
CA SER A 3 -13.30 -9.00 58.56
C SER A 3 -14.83 -8.92 58.42
N ASN A 4 -15.31 -9.01 57.17
CA ASN A 4 -16.20 -10.10 56.73
C ASN A 4 -16.59 -9.93 55.26
N HIS A 5 -15.99 -10.74 54.38
CA HIS A 5 -16.63 -11.54 53.32
C HIS A 5 -15.59 -11.97 52.28
N ILE A 6 -14.97 -13.13 52.51
CA ILE A 6 -14.27 -13.91 51.48
C ILE A 6 -14.91 -15.29 51.49
N MET A 7 -15.82 -15.55 50.54
CA MET A 7 -16.19 -16.88 50.06
C MET A 7 -17.04 -16.75 48.79
N GLU A 8 -17.19 -17.86 48.06
CA GLU A 8 -18.06 -18.03 46.89
C GLU A 8 -17.75 -17.16 45.65
N LEU A 9 -16.79 -17.62 44.83
CA LEU A 9 -17.00 -17.82 43.37
C LEU A 9 -15.83 -18.61 42.71
N GLN A 10 -15.51 -19.78 43.26
CA GLN A 10 -14.74 -20.82 42.57
C GLN A 10 -15.64 -22.06 42.38
N ASN A 11 -16.10 -22.30 41.16
CA ASN A 11 -16.43 -23.63 40.58
C ASN A 11 -17.19 -23.47 39.25
N CYS A 12 -16.53 -23.69 38.11
CA CYS A 12 -17.15 -24.09 36.83
C CYS A 12 -16.07 -24.44 35.77
N LEU A 13 -15.31 -25.51 36.02
CA LEU A 13 -14.47 -26.17 35.00
C LEU A 13 -14.70 -27.69 35.10
N PRO A 14 -15.02 -28.39 33.99
CA PRO A 14 -15.25 -29.83 34.01
C PRO A 14 -13.92 -30.61 34.14
N PRO A 15 -13.89 -31.73 34.87
CA PRO A 15 -12.66 -32.47 35.15
C PRO A 15 -12.23 -33.37 33.99
N MET A 16 -10.96 -33.27 33.57
CA MET A 16 -10.33 -34.27 32.70
C MET A 16 -9.78 -35.45 33.51
N LYS A 17 -10.31 -36.66 33.28
CA LYS A 17 -9.64 -37.94 33.58
C LYS A 17 -10.09 -39.06 32.63
N ASN A 18 -9.27 -39.35 31.63
CA ASN A 18 -8.44 -40.58 31.58
C ASN A 18 -7.62 -40.58 30.29
N GLY A 19 -6.38 -41.10 30.37
CA GLY A 19 -5.42 -41.04 29.28
C GLY A 19 -5.49 -42.20 28.29
N ILE A 20 -5.13 -41.93 27.04
CA ILE A 20 -4.66 -42.89 26.05
C ILE A 20 -3.39 -42.26 25.44
N ASP A 21 -2.30 -43.02 25.38
CA ASP A 21 -1.03 -42.54 24.82
C ASP A 21 -1.17 -42.20 23.32
N TYR A 22 -0.84 -40.96 22.96
CA TYR A 22 -0.48 -40.59 21.59
C TYR A 22 0.97 -40.16 21.57
N LYS A 23 1.84 -41.07 21.16
CA LYS A 23 3.23 -40.76 20.80
C LYS A 23 3.21 -39.82 19.59
N LEU A 24 4.06 -38.78 19.61
CA LEU A 24 4.41 -38.07 18.39
C LEU A 24 5.21 -39.03 17.50
N ASN A 25 4.64 -39.41 16.36
CA ASN A 25 5.41 -39.91 15.23
C ASN A 25 5.82 -38.71 14.36
N ASP A 26 6.94 -38.09 14.70
CA ASP A 26 7.79 -37.49 13.67
C ASP A 26 8.32 -38.61 12.76
N ILE A 27 8.80 -38.24 11.55
CA ILE A 27 9.27 -39.13 10.47
C ILE A 27 8.07 -39.82 9.76
N ASN A 28 7.64 -39.35 8.58
CA ASN A 28 8.12 -39.97 7.33
C ASN A 28 8.07 -39.13 6.03
N ASP A 29 7.49 -37.91 6.02
CA ASP A 29 7.16 -37.14 4.79
C ASP A 29 8.36 -36.56 4.01
N GLN A 30 9.58 -37.09 4.19
CA GLN A 30 10.80 -36.65 3.51
C GLN A 30 11.42 -37.66 2.53
N GLN A 31 10.85 -38.86 2.35
CA GLN A 31 11.44 -39.88 1.45
C GLN A 31 10.80 -39.99 0.06
N GLU A 32 9.53 -39.66 -0.15
CA GLU A 32 8.88 -39.86 -1.48
C GLU A 32 9.30 -38.85 -2.56
N MET A 33 9.85 -37.68 -2.21
CA MET A 33 10.35 -36.71 -3.20
C MET A 33 11.74 -37.04 -3.78
N ILE A 34 12.43 -38.08 -3.29
CA ILE A 34 13.79 -38.44 -3.72
C ILE A 34 13.80 -39.60 -4.73
N ALA A 35 12.70 -40.35 -4.86
CA ALA A 35 12.62 -41.56 -5.69
C ALA A 35 12.53 -41.33 -7.21
N ASN A 36 12.36 -40.09 -7.68
CA ASN A 36 11.99 -39.78 -9.08
C ASN A 36 13.05 -38.97 -9.86
N SER A 37 14.32 -39.01 -9.42
CA SER A 37 15.43 -38.19 -9.96
C SER A 37 16.62 -38.98 -10.53
N GLN A 38 16.53 -40.31 -10.63
CA GLN A 38 17.53 -41.15 -11.31
C GLN A 38 16.98 -41.68 -12.64
N GLY A 39 17.48 -41.16 -13.76
CA GLY A 39 17.00 -41.60 -15.09
C GLY A 39 17.61 -40.95 -16.33
N TRP A 40 18.48 -39.94 -16.21
CA TRP A 40 19.12 -39.29 -17.37
C TRP A 40 20.63 -39.21 -17.19
N ASN A 41 21.37 -39.85 -18.10
CA ASN A 41 22.83 -39.85 -18.07
C ASN A 41 23.40 -38.52 -18.56
N SER A 42 24.52 -38.11 -17.95
CA SER A 42 25.39 -37.08 -18.52
C SER A 42 26.05 -37.61 -19.80
N HIS A 43 25.82 -36.95 -20.93
CA HIS A 43 26.78 -36.60 -22.00
C HIS A 43 26.02 -35.99 -23.19
N ASP A 44 25.87 -34.65 -23.21
CA ASP A 44 25.88 -33.80 -24.42
C ASP A 44 25.62 -32.33 -24.04
N ILE A 45 26.66 -31.49 -24.09
CA ILE A 45 26.55 -30.06 -23.80
C ILE A 45 26.48 -29.29 -25.12
N MET A 46 25.26 -29.03 -25.61
CA MET A 46 25.08 -28.13 -26.75
C MET A 46 25.20 -26.67 -26.33
N ILE A 47 26.25 -26.02 -26.82
CA ILE A 47 26.50 -24.58 -26.64
C ILE A 47 25.66 -23.79 -27.65
N PRO A 48 24.80 -22.83 -27.23
CA PRO A 48 24.04 -22.00 -28.17
C PRO A 48 24.95 -21.11 -29.02
N VAL A 49 24.90 -21.28 -30.35
CA VAL A 49 25.66 -20.47 -31.31
C VAL A 49 24.87 -19.20 -31.66
N PRO A 50 25.49 -17.99 -31.72
CA PRO A 50 24.78 -16.76 -32.07
C PRO A 50 24.17 -16.78 -33.47
N ILE A 51 22.87 -16.50 -33.57
CA ILE A 51 22.15 -16.39 -34.83
C ILE A 51 22.53 -15.08 -35.54
N LYS A 52 23.13 -15.18 -36.74
CA LYS A 52 23.31 -14.03 -37.63
C LYS A 52 21.99 -13.72 -38.34
N MET A 53 21.42 -12.54 -38.09
CA MET A 53 20.36 -12.00 -38.96
C MET A 53 20.97 -11.48 -40.28
N GLN A 54 20.31 -11.74 -41.40
CA GLN A 54 20.66 -11.19 -42.71
C GLN A 54 19.98 -9.83 -42.93
N PRO A 55 20.56 -8.91 -43.72
CA PRO A 55 19.96 -7.62 -44.03
C PRO A 55 18.76 -7.76 -45.00
N PRO A 56 17.82 -6.79 -45.03
CA PRO A 56 16.66 -6.85 -45.93
C PRO A 56 17.04 -6.72 -47.41
N LEU A 57 16.29 -7.42 -48.28
CA LEU A 57 16.35 -7.23 -49.73
C LEU A 57 15.55 -5.98 -50.14
N MET A 58 16.13 -5.16 -51.01
CA MET A 58 15.44 -4.12 -51.75
C MET A 58 14.77 -4.72 -52.99
N LEU A 59 13.60 -4.21 -53.38
CA LEU A 59 12.92 -4.54 -54.63
C LEU A 59 12.15 -3.31 -55.14
N ASP A 60 12.24 -3.07 -56.45
CA ASP A 60 11.87 -1.79 -57.07
C ASP A 60 10.37 -1.58 -57.30
N GLN A 61 10.00 -0.31 -57.45
CA GLN A 61 8.72 0.10 -58.01
C GLN A 61 8.69 -0.13 -59.52
N ASN A 62 7.55 -0.55 -60.08
CA ASN A 62 7.05 0.04 -61.33
C ASN A 62 5.57 -0.29 -61.62
N ASN A 63 4.97 0.58 -62.45
CA ASN A 63 3.77 0.38 -63.28
C ASN A 63 2.32 0.36 -62.70
N LEU A 64 1.62 1.45 -63.04
CA LEU A 64 0.29 1.53 -63.71
C LEU A 64 -0.98 1.98 -62.93
N GLN A 65 -1.38 3.22 -63.28
CA GLN A 65 -2.73 3.70 -63.64
C GLN A 65 -3.84 3.96 -62.58
N MET A 66 -4.10 5.26 -62.40
CA MET A 66 -5.36 5.91 -61.98
C MET A 66 -6.29 6.12 -63.21
N PRO A 67 -7.64 6.32 -63.08
CA PRO A 67 -8.18 7.67 -62.82
C PRO A 67 -9.55 7.81 -62.09
N ASN A 68 -9.91 9.09 -61.82
CA ASN A 68 -11.22 9.68 -61.49
C ASN A 68 -11.63 9.80 -60.00
N GLN A 69 -12.23 10.91 -59.52
CA GLN A 69 -12.40 12.28 -60.07
C GLN A 69 -12.66 13.31 -58.92
N ILE A 70 -12.52 14.61 -59.19
CA ILE A 70 -12.69 15.75 -58.23
C ILE A 70 -13.76 16.74 -58.76
N PRO A 71 -14.45 17.56 -57.92
CA PRO A 71 -13.99 18.94 -57.61
C PRO A 71 -14.26 19.37 -56.13
N HIS A 72 -13.51 20.23 -55.42
CA HIS A 72 -12.80 21.51 -55.65
C HIS A 72 -13.57 22.82 -55.31
N GLN A 73 -13.10 23.53 -54.27
CA GLN A 73 -12.99 24.99 -54.06
C GLN A 73 -12.02 25.15 -52.85
N ASN A 74 -10.86 25.83 -52.84
CA ASN A 74 -10.27 27.01 -53.52
C ASN A 74 -10.98 28.33 -53.11
N MET A 75 -10.32 29.39 -52.61
CA MET A 75 -9.08 30.12 -53.00
C MET A 75 -8.45 30.84 -51.76
N LEU A 76 -7.25 31.46 -51.65
CA LEU A 76 -6.01 31.83 -52.42
C LEU A 76 -4.82 31.76 -51.38
N HIS A 77 -3.51 31.62 -51.63
CA HIS A 77 -2.47 32.50 -52.27
C HIS A 77 -2.25 33.88 -51.61
N THR A 78 -1.02 34.43 -51.49
CA THR A 78 0.29 34.15 -52.15
C THR A 78 1.52 34.07 -51.20
N ASN A 79 2.55 33.33 -51.62
CA ASN A 79 3.95 33.38 -51.12
C ASN A 79 4.74 34.46 -51.96
N PRO A 80 6.10 34.61 -52.03
CA PRO A 80 7.20 33.63 -51.92
C PRO A 80 8.33 34.04 -50.92
N GLN A 81 9.28 33.18 -50.50
CA GLN A 81 10.34 32.64 -51.36
C GLN A 81 10.83 31.19 -51.06
N VAL A 82 12.13 30.96 -50.87
CA VAL A 82 12.88 29.74 -51.27
C VAL A 82 13.77 29.20 -50.12
N HIS A 83 14.36 28.00 -50.16
CA HIS A 83 14.76 27.17 -51.33
C HIS A 83 14.54 25.64 -51.13
N PHE A 84 15.54 24.84 -51.51
CA PHE A 84 15.65 23.36 -51.43
C PHE A 84 16.93 23.04 -50.61
N GLU A 85 17.33 21.81 -50.22
CA GLU A 85 17.22 20.47 -50.83
C GLU A 85 17.04 19.33 -49.78
N GLN A 86 17.13 18.06 -50.22
CA GLN A 86 16.94 16.84 -49.43
C GLN A 86 18.21 15.97 -49.37
N GLY A 87 18.45 15.25 -48.26
CA GLY A 87 19.02 13.89 -48.32
C GLY A 87 20.21 13.50 -47.41
N LEU A 88 19.91 12.85 -46.28
CA LEU A 88 20.68 11.74 -45.63
C LEU A 88 22.11 12.04 -45.08
N PRO A 89 22.70 11.16 -44.21
CA PRO A 89 22.19 9.97 -43.52
C PRO A 89 22.35 10.03 -41.97
N ILE A 90 22.26 8.86 -41.33
CA ILE A 90 22.29 8.55 -39.89
C ILE A 90 23.56 9.01 -39.14
N GLY A 91 23.37 9.62 -37.96
CA GLY A 91 24.03 9.14 -36.73
C GLY A 91 25.29 9.82 -36.20
N THR A 92 25.15 10.98 -35.54
CA THR A 92 26.10 11.46 -34.52
C THR A 92 25.35 11.99 -33.29
N TYR A 93 25.45 11.26 -32.17
CA TYR A 93 25.15 11.84 -30.85
C TYR A 93 26.34 12.74 -30.50
N ILE A 94 26.17 14.06 -30.57
CA ILE A 94 27.20 15.00 -30.12
C ILE A 94 27.20 14.96 -28.59
N GLU A 95 28.19 14.28 -28.01
CA GLU A 95 28.36 14.25 -26.58
C GLU A 95 28.77 15.65 -26.07
N PRO A 96 28.10 16.22 -25.05
CA PRO A 96 28.39 17.58 -24.61
C PRO A 96 29.81 17.68 -24.05
N GLU A 97 30.58 18.63 -24.59
CA GLU A 97 31.92 18.97 -24.09
C GLU A 97 31.84 19.60 -22.68
N LEU A 98 32.98 19.63 -21.99
CA LEU A 98 33.10 20.32 -20.71
C LEU A 98 32.92 21.84 -20.88
N PRO A 99 32.25 22.52 -19.94
CA PRO A 99 32.23 23.98 -19.87
C PRO A 99 33.63 24.58 -19.93
N ILE A 100 33.74 25.74 -20.60
CA ILE A 100 35.00 26.42 -20.90
C ILE A 100 35.77 26.75 -19.61
N GLU A 101 35.05 27.04 -18.53
CA GLU A 101 35.56 27.32 -17.19
C GLU A 101 36.32 26.11 -16.62
N LEU A 102 35.79 24.89 -16.79
CA LEU A 102 36.45 23.67 -16.35
C LEU A 102 37.66 23.31 -17.24
N LEU A 103 37.58 23.56 -18.55
CA LEU A 103 38.72 23.40 -19.47
C LEU A 103 39.87 24.37 -19.12
N GLN A 104 39.54 25.60 -18.73
CA GLN A 104 40.49 26.60 -18.20
C GLN A 104 41.09 26.16 -16.86
N GLN A 105 40.26 25.69 -15.92
CA GLN A 105 40.70 25.06 -14.66
C GLN A 105 41.48 23.73 -14.85
N GLY A 106 41.66 23.28 -16.09
CA GLY A 106 42.54 22.16 -16.45
C GLY A 106 41.88 20.80 -16.55
N TRP A 107 40.57 20.70 -16.31
CA TRP A 107 39.82 19.46 -16.44
C TRP A 107 39.66 19.01 -17.90
N LYS A 108 39.68 17.70 -18.13
CA LYS A 108 39.37 17.03 -19.39
C LYS A 108 38.59 15.75 -19.13
N LYS A 109 37.66 15.41 -20.02
CA LYS A 109 36.89 14.16 -19.98
C LYS A 109 37.63 13.06 -20.74
N PHE A 110 37.62 11.85 -20.21
CA PHE A 110 38.24 10.65 -20.78
C PHE A 110 37.30 9.44 -20.60
N TRP A 111 37.50 8.38 -21.38
CA TRP A 111 36.75 7.12 -21.24
C TRP A 111 37.60 6.03 -20.57
N SER A 112 37.13 5.45 -19.46
CA SER A 112 37.77 4.28 -18.87
C SER A 112 37.33 3.01 -19.60
N LYS A 113 38.24 2.42 -20.39
CA LYS A 113 38.02 1.10 -21.01
C LYS A 113 37.85 -0.03 -20.00
N ARG A 114 38.32 0.15 -18.76
CA ARG A 114 38.26 -0.84 -17.68
C ARG A 114 36.93 -0.79 -16.92
N GLU A 115 36.47 0.42 -16.59
CA GLU A 115 35.26 0.66 -15.80
C GLU A 115 34.03 0.96 -16.69
N ASN A 116 34.20 0.92 -18.01
CA ASN A 116 33.21 1.20 -19.05
C ASN A 116 32.35 2.46 -18.84
N ARG A 117 32.96 3.52 -18.33
CA ARG A 117 32.31 4.81 -18.05
C ARG A 117 33.29 5.98 -18.24
N PRO A 118 32.81 7.21 -18.45
CA PRO A 118 33.67 8.38 -18.51
C PRO A 118 34.23 8.73 -17.12
N TYR A 119 35.34 9.47 -17.11
CA TYR A 119 35.92 10.11 -15.94
C TYR A 119 36.54 11.46 -16.34
N PHE A 120 36.82 12.30 -15.36
CA PHE A 120 37.38 13.63 -15.52
C PHE A 120 38.76 13.69 -14.88
N TRP A 121 39.76 14.16 -15.61
CA TRP A 121 41.13 14.31 -15.13
C TRP A 121 41.56 15.77 -15.21
N ASN A 122 42.19 16.29 -14.15
CA ASN A 122 42.74 17.62 -14.12
C ASN A 122 44.24 17.62 -14.46
N LYS A 123 44.62 18.31 -15.55
CA LYS A 123 46.00 18.40 -16.03
C LYS A 123 46.95 19.20 -15.13
N LEU A 124 46.42 20.00 -14.20
CA LEU A 124 47.15 20.92 -13.31
C LEU A 124 47.33 20.32 -11.90
N THR A 125 46.32 19.62 -11.38
CA THR A 125 46.38 18.97 -10.04
C THR A 125 46.70 17.48 -10.11
N GLY A 126 46.57 16.84 -11.28
CA GLY A 126 46.70 15.39 -11.46
C GLY A 126 45.47 14.58 -11.00
N GLU A 127 44.47 15.24 -10.40
CA GLU A 127 43.28 14.64 -9.80
C GLU A 127 42.39 13.92 -10.84
N SER A 128 41.75 12.81 -10.43
CA SER A 128 40.80 12.05 -11.26
C SER A 128 39.47 11.87 -10.52
N LEU A 129 38.37 12.31 -11.13
CA LEU A 129 37.01 12.18 -10.60
C LEU A 129 36.14 11.34 -11.53
N TRP A 130 35.27 10.49 -10.97
CA TRP A 130 34.25 9.74 -11.71
C TRP A 130 32.95 10.52 -11.90
N GLU A 131 32.82 11.64 -11.19
CA GLU A 131 31.68 12.54 -11.18
C GLU A 131 32.10 13.90 -11.76
N PHE A 132 31.11 14.72 -12.15
CA PHE A 132 31.37 16.00 -12.82
C PHE A 132 32.14 16.96 -11.89
N PRO A 133 33.25 17.59 -12.34
CA PRO A 133 34.08 18.39 -11.43
C PRO A 133 33.33 19.61 -10.89
N PRO A 134 33.44 19.90 -9.57
CA PRO A 134 32.82 21.08 -8.99
C PRO A 134 33.52 22.35 -9.48
N LEU A 135 32.74 23.34 -9.93
CA LEU A 135 33.23 24.68 -10.26
C LEU A 135 33.76 25.36 -8.99
N ARG A 136 35.07 25.33 -8.77
CA ARG A 136 35.70 26.08 -7.67
C ARG A 136 35.73 27.56 -8.04
N GLN A 137 35.01 28.38 -7.28
CA GLN A 137 35.24 29.82 -7.23
C GLN A 137 36.54 30.05 -6.43
N PHE A 138 37.53 30.70 -7.04
CA PHE A 138 38.73 31.13 -6.33
C PHE A 138 38.47 32.50 -5.70
N ASP A 139 38.46 32.54 -4.37
CA ASP A 139 38.33 33.78 -3.61
C ASP A 139 39.68 34.51 -3.55
N VAL A 140 39.72 35.71 -4.11
CA VAL A 140 40.95 36.47 -4.45
C VAL A 140 41.61 37.09 -3.21
N THR A 141 41.12 36.79 -2.01
CA THR A 141 41.56 37.34 -0.73
C THR A 141 42.33 36.37 0.17
N SER A 142 42.64 35.16 -0.32
CA SER A 142 43.44 34.16 0.42
C SER A 142 44.94 34.22 0.07
N ASP A 143 45.72 34.91 0.92
CA ASP A 143 47.18 35.02 0.81
C ASP A 143 47.86 33.64 1.02
N PRO A 144 48.73 33.18 0.09
CA PRO A 144 49.41 31.89 0.21
C PRO A 144 50.61 31.86 1.17
N LEU A 145 51.03 32.98 1.78
CA LEU A 145 52.23 33.08 2.62
C LEU A 145 51.90 33.47 4.07
N GLY A 146 51.31 32.53 4.81
CA GLY A 146 50.95 32.72 6.22
C GLY A 146 52.13 33.11 7.11
N ILE A 147 52.12 34.36 7.59
CA ILE A 147 53.00 34.89 8.63
C ILE A 147 52.13 35.41 9.79
N THR A 148 52.58 35.14 11.01
CA THR A 148 51.85 35.33 12.28
C THR A 148 51.68 36.80 12.69
N HIS A 149 50.68 37.08 13.53
CA HIS A 149 50.93 37.71 14.84
C HIS A 149 49.79 37.46 15.85
N ASP A 150 50.14 37.00 17.06
CA ASP A 150 49.25 36.96 18.21
C ASP A 150 49.08 38.35 18.85
N VAL A 151 47.84 38.70 19.22
CA VAL A 151 47.53 39.57 20.36
C VAL A 151 46.29 39.00 21.06
N ASN A 152 46.34 38.83 22.38
CA ASN A 152 45.23 38.33 23.21
C ASN A 152 44.67 39.46 24.11
N PRO A 153 43.65 39.25 24.97
CA PRO A 153 42.57 40.21 25.17
C PRO A 153 42.87 41.25 26.25
N ASP A 154 42.08 42.35 26.29
CA ASP A 154 41.28 42.68 27.48
C ASP A 154 40.33 43.89 27.31
N LEU A 155 39.26 43.93 28.13
CA LEU A 155 38.42 45.10 28.50
C LEU A 155 37.63 45.81 27.36
N ASN A 156 36.47 46.47 27.59
CA ASN A 156 35.73 46.80 28.82
C ASN A 156 34.20 46.84 28.52
N PRO A 157 33.30 46.83 29.52
CA PRO A 157 31.85 46.86 29.31
C PRO A 157 31.25 48.28 29.38
N ASP A 158 30.09 48.46 28.76
CA ASP A 158 28.97 49.24 29.30
C ASP A 158 27.68 48.91 28.54
N GLY A 159 26.50 49.20 29.10
CA GLY A 159 25.21 48.88 28.47
C GLY A 159 24.15 49.95 28.69
N ILE A 160 22.95 49.77 28.10
CA ILE A 160 21.70 50.42 28.54
C ILE A 160 20.49 49.71 27.90
N HIS A 161 19.38 49.65 28.64
CA HIS A 161 18.11 49.06 28.22
C HIS A 161 17.30 49.99 27.30
N ASN A 162 16.53 49.42 26.37
CA ASN A 162 15.13 49.86 26.18
C ASN A 162 14.27 48.71 25.60
N PRO A 163 13.04 48.43 26.09
CA PRO A 163 12.18 47.36 25.59
C PRO A 163 11.16 47.86 24.55
N ASN A 164 10.32 46.92 24.08
CA ASN A 164 9.16 47.11 23.19
C ASN A 164 9.46 47.54 21.74
N ASN A 165 9.51 46.55 20.84
CA ASN A 165 8.48 46.51 19.80
C ASN A 165 8.14 45.07 19.44
N ASN A 166 6.83 44.77 19.40
CA ASN A 166 6.30 43.47 19.01
C ASN A 166 5.89 43.48 17.54
N LEU A 167 5.52 42.31 17.01
CA LEU A 167 4.92 42.11 15.67
C LEU A 167 5.89 42.14 14.46
N MET A 168 6.65 41.07 14.28
CA MET A 168 7.17 40.68 12.97
C MET A 168 6.57 39.36 12.49
N LEU A 169 6.08 39.39 11.24
CA LEU A 169 5.29 38.34 10.62
C LEU A 169 6.12 37.07 10.38
N LEU A 170 5.71 35.94 10.95
CA LEU A 170 6.43 34.66 10.86
C LEU A 170 6.26 34.01 9.47
N LYS A 171 6.93 34.57 8.45
CA LYS A 171 7.10 33.97 7.12
C LYS A 171 7.97 32.71 7.20
N LYS A 172 7.40 31.60 7.65
CA LYS A 172 8.01 30.27 7.54
C LYS A 172 8.16 29.88 6.07
N ARG A 173 9.37 30.03 5.52
CA ARG A 173 9.81 29.32 4.30
C ARG A 173 10.59 28.08 4.73
N PRO A 174 10.16 26.85 4.39
CA PRO A 174 10.98 25.66 4.55
C PRO A 174 11.80 25.41 3.27
N ALA A 175 12.94 26.10 3.13
CA ALA A 175 13.89 25.87 2.04
C ALA A 175 15.34 26.02 2.55
N GLU A 176 15.96 24.88 2.85
CA GLU A 176 17.42 24.64 2.91
C GLU A 176 18.35 25.75 3.47
N GLU A 177 18.11 26.22 4.69
CA GLU A 177 19.19 26.82 5.49
C GLU A 177 20.01 25.71 6.16
N ILE A 178 21.18 25.40 5.58
CA ILE A 178 22.14 24.43 6.12
C ILE A 178 22.87 25.07 7.32
N ILE A 179 22.32 24.88 8.52
CA ILE A 179 23.01 25.22 9.77
C ILE A 179 24.22 24.29 9.91
N LEU A 180 25.42 24.89 10.02
CA LEU A 180 26.72 24.22 10.20
C LEU A 180 26.85 23.58 11.59
N GLY A 181 26.08 22.52 11.84
CA GLY A 181 26.38 21.55 12.89
C GLY A 181 27.48 20.56 12.45
N PRO A 182 28.09 19.80 13.39
CA PRO A 182 29.03 18.74 13.03
C PRO A 182 28.33 17.71 12.15
N ILE A 183 28.96 17.35 11.02
CA ILE A 183 28.38 16.47 10.00
C ILE A 183 28.12 15.08 10.61
N MET A 184 26.87 14.82 10.99
CA MET A 184 26.42 13.46 11.32
C MET A 184 26.60 12.60 10.06
N LYS A 185 27.47 11.58 10.15
CA LYS A 185 27.70 10.64 9.05
C LYS A 185 26.35 10.05 8.63
N LYS A 186 25.94 10.28 7.40
CA LYS A 186 24.66 9.85 6.85
C LYS A 186 24.61 8.31 6.82
N ILE A 187 23.90 7.72 7.78
CA ILE A 187 23.74 6.26 7.88
C ILE A 187 22.73 5.83 6.83
N ILE A 188 23.23 5.32 5.69
CA ILE A 188 22.41 4.69 4.66
C ILE A 188 22.15 3.23 5.08
N ILE A 189 20.89 2.85 5.24
CA ILE A 189 20.50 1.54 5.76
C ILE A 189 20.09 0.61 4.62
N THR A 190 20.99 -0.31 4.24
CA THR A 190 20.74 -1.31 3.19
C THR A 190 19.55 -2.20 3.55
N GLY A 191 18.59 -2.33 2.64
CA GLY A 191 17.44 -3.21 2.79
C GLY A 191 16.61 -3.32 1.51
N PRO A 192 15.42 -3.95 1.56
CA PRO A 192 14.50 -4.05 0.42
C PRO A 192 13.71 -2.74 0.17
N TRP A 193 14.41 -1.60 0.15
CA TRP A 193 13.90 -0.24 0.01
C TRP A 193 15.01 0.65 -0.54
N GLU A 194 14.64 1.78 -1.16
CA GLU A 194 15.58 2.85 -1.47
C GLU A 194 15.02 4.19 -0.97
N LEU A 195 15.41 4.52 0.26
CA LEU A 195 14.93 5.70 0.98
C LEU A 195 15.66 6.99 0.58
N GLU A 196 16.74 6.91 -0.20
CA GLU A 196 17.53 8.08 -0.61
C GLU A 196 16.95 8.81 -1.82
N ILE A 197 16.16 8.12 -2.65
CA ILE A 197 15.47 8.71 -3.81
C ILE A 197 14.53 9.85 -3.36
N PRO A 198 14.75 11.11 -3.82
CA PRO A 198 13.85 12.21 -3.55
C PRO A 198 12.55 12.06 -4.34
N THR A 199 11.49 12.71 -3.86
CA THR A 199 10.24 12.79 -4.59
C THR A 199 10.37 13.66 -5.85
N ASN A 200 9.74 13.25 -6.95
CA ASN A 200 9.42 14.12 -8.08
C ASN A 200 7.95 14.56 -8.08
N VAL A 201 7.20 14.24 -7.02
CA VAL A 201 5.77 14.58 -6.90
C VAL A 201 5.59 16.01 -6.39
N ILE A 202 4.90 16.81 -7.18
CA ILE A 202 4.40 18.13 -6.81
C ILE A 202 2.91 18.01 -6.50
N ILE A 203 2.46 18.61 -5.40
CA ILE A 203 1.05 18.70 -4.98
C ILE A 203 0.63 20.18 -4.89
N TYR A 204 -0.67 20.43 -4.82
CA TYR A 204 -1.15 21.67 -4.20
C TYR A 204 -0.95 21.61 -2.67
N GLU A 205 -0.48 22.71 -2.10
CA GLU A 205 -0.30 22.87 -0.64
C GLU A 205 -1.65 22.73 0.09
N ARG A 206 -1.64 22.01 1.21
CA ARG A 206 -2.85 21.55 1.90
C ARG A 206 -2.85 21.92 3.38
N SER A 207 -4.03 22.21 3.91
CA SER A 207 -4.25 22.44 5.34
C SER A 207 -3.74 21.26 6.19
N PRO A 208 -3.17 21.50 7.38
CA PRO A 208 -2.88 20.44 8.34
C PRO A 208 -4.13 19.66 8.73
N SER A 209 -3.98 18.36 8.96
CA SER A 209 -5.06 17.47 9.36
C SER A 209 -5.59 17.81 10.76
N THR A 210 -6.92 17.67 10.91
CA THR A 210 -7.63 17.72 12.19
C THR A 210 -7.63 16.38 12.94
N LEU A 211 -7.10 15.31 12.35
CA LEU A 211 -6.91 14.04 13.06
C LEU A 211 -6.00 14.24 14.26
N SER A 212 -6.43 13.77 15.42
CA SER A 212 -5.64 13.86 16.66
C SER A 212 -4.40 12.96 16.57
N GLN A 213 -3.25 13.43 17.07
CA GLN A 213 -2.01 12.67 17.05
C GLN A 213 -2.10 11.35 17.86
N PRO A 214 -1.41 10.27 17.46
CA PRO A 214 -1.61 8.92 18.01
C PRO A 214 -0.97 8.75 19.40
N HIS A 215 -1.75 8.19 20.34
CA HIS A 215 -1.30 7.90 21.71
C HIS A 215 -1.47 6.41 22.06
N PRO A 216 -0.47 5.73 22.67
CA PRO A 216 -0.52 4.29 22.93
C PRO A 216 -1.76 3.80 23.70
N GLU A 217 -2.25 4.54 24.69
CA GLU A 217 -3.46 4.17 25.45
C GLU A 217 -4.77 4.28 24.65
N ILE A 218 -4.77 5.11 23.61
CA ILE A 218 -5.90 5.33 22.71
C ILE A 218 -5.87 4.26 21.63
N GLU A 219 -4.69 3.93 21.10
CA GLU A 219 -4.52 2.85 20.12
C GLU A 219 -4.75 1.46 20.74
N LEU A 220 -4.36 1.26 22.01
CA LEU A 220 -4.74 0.09 22.80
C LEU A 220 -6.27 -0.03 22.93
N TYR A 221 -6.94 1.08 23.26
CA TYR A 221 -8.40 1.11 23.43
C TYR A 221 -9.15 0.89 22.11
N ARG A 222 -8.73 1.55 21.03
CA ARG A 222 -9.20 1.35 19.64
C ARG A 222 -9.04 -0.11 19.23
N GLY A 223 -7.87 -0.71 19.43
CA GLY A 223 -7.61 -2.12 19.13
C GLY A 223 -8.57 -3.07 19.86
N ASN A 224 -8.81 -2.81 21.15
CA ASN A 224 -9.71 -3.64 21.96
C ASN A 224 -11.19 -3.48 21.57
N LEU A 225 -11.59 -2.32 21.04
CA LEU A 225 -12.93 -2.09 20.47
C LEU A 225 -13.09 -2.74 19.09
N VAL A 226 -12.08 -2.66 18.21
CA VAL A 226 -12.09 -3.35 16.91
C VAL A 226 -12.13 -4.87 17.08
N ALA A 227 -11.39 -5.43 18.06
CA ALA A 227 -11.45 -6.85 18.39
C ALA A 227 -12.87 -7.30 18.79
N LYS A 228 -13.56 -6.52 19.65
CA LYS A 228 -14.97 -6.76 20.01
C LYS A 228 -15.92 -6.63 18.82
N LEU A 229 -15.65 -5.68 17.91
CA LEU A 229 -16.47 -5.49 16.71
C LEU A 229 -16.34 -6.67 15.73
N ARG A 230 -15.11 -7.19 15.54
CA ARG A 230 -14.85 -8.43 14.77
C ARG A 230 -15.54 -9.64 15.39
N GLN A 231 -15.46 -9.80 16.72
CA GLN A 231 -16.15 -10.87 17.44
C GLN A 231 -17.67 -10.78 17.27
N CYS A 232 -18.25 -9.59 17.48
CA CYS A 232 -19.69 -9.37 17.32
C CYS A 232 -20.16 -9.66 15.88
N TYR A 233 -19.36 -9.33 14.86
CA TYR A 233 -19.67 -9.69 13.47
C TYR A 233 -19.72 -11.21 13.24
N GLN A 234 -18.73 -11.97 13.73
CA GLN A 234 -18.73 -13.43 13.70
C GLN A 234 -19.94 -14.02 14.45
N GLU A 235 -20.26 -13.49 15.63
CA GLU A 235 -21.42 -13.93 16.43
C GLU A 235 -22.75 -13.61 15.72
N LEU A 236 -22.86 -12.48 15.04
CA LEU A 236 -24.03 -12.10 14.24
C LEU A 236 -24.23 -13.03 13.04
N CYS A 237 -23.18 -13.33 12.27
CA CYS A 237 -23.23 -14.30 11.17
C CYS A 237 -23.68 -15.69 11.66
N GLN A 238 -23.09 -16.17 12.76
CA GLN A 238 -23.36 -17.51 13.28
C GLN A 238 -24.74 -17.62 13.94
N SER A 239 -25.19 -16.61 14.66
CA SER A 239 -26.49 -16.62 15.36
C SER A 239 -27.68 -16.30 14.45
N ARG A 240 -27.49 -15.48 13.42
CA ARG A 240 -28.58 -15.11 12.49
C ARG A 240 -28.65 -16.00 11.26
N GLU A 241 -27.54 -16.33 10.61
CA GLU A 241 -27.55 -17.05 9.33
C GLU A 241 -26.85 -18.41 9.37
N ASN A 242 -26.41 -18.85 10.56
CA ASN A 242 -25.75 -20.14 10.79
C ASN A 242 -24.48 -20.36 9.95
N ILE A 243 -23.79 -19.28 9.59
CA ILE A 243 -22.50 -19.30 8.90
C ILE A 243 -21.41 -18.62 9.74
N ASN A 244 -20.16 -18.98 9.50
CA ASN A 244 -19.03 -18.16 9.94
C ASN A 244 -19.02 -16.84 9.15
N ALA A 245 -18.41 -15.79 9.70
CA ALA A 245 -18.10 -14.59 8.94
C ALA A 245 -17.25 -14.96 7.70
N PRO A 246 -17.61 -14.53 6.48
CA PRO A 246 -16.83 -14.80 5.28
C PRO A 246 -15.39 -14.29 5.42
N LYS A 247 -14.40 -15.10 5.02
CA LYS A 247 -12.98 -14.82 5.27
C LYS A 247 -12.56 -13.47 4.67
N GLU A 248 -11.90 -12.62 5.46
CA GLU A 248 -11.49 -11.24 5.10
C GLU A 248 -12.61 -10.22 4.85
N SER A 249 -13.90 -10.60 4.89
CA SER A 249 -15.01 -9.66 4.63
C SER A 249 -15.01 -8.44 5.55
N PHE A 250 -14.61 -8.59 6.82
CA PHE A 250 -14.47 -7.46 7.75
C PHE A 250 -13.35 -6.49 7.35
N ASN A 251 -12.24 -7.00 6.81
CA ASN A 251 -11.12 -6.17 6.34
C ASN A 251 -11.52 -5.39 5.09
N ARG A 252 -12.19 -6.06 4.13
CA ARG A 252 -12.76 -5.39 2.95
C ARG A 252 -13.87 -4.41 3.29
N TRP A 253 -14.71 -4.70 4.29
CA TRP A 253 -15.72 -3.78 4.81
C TRP A 253 -15.11 -2.50 5.40
N LEU A 254 -14.06 -2.60 6.23
CA LEU A 254 -13.34 -1.42 6.72
C LEU A 254 -12.82 -0.56 5.57
N ILE A 255 -12.21 -1.20 4.56
CA ILE A 255 -11.65 -0.51 3.39
C ILE A 255 -12.76 0.16 2.57
N GLU A 256 -13.80 -0.57 2.18
CA GLU A 256 -14.92 -0.07 1.38
C GLU A 256 -15.62 1.12 2.05
N ARG A 257 -15.95 0.99 3.34
CA ARG A 257 -16.57 2.09 4.09
C ARG A 257 -15.65 3.31 4.12
N LYS A 258 -14.33 3.14 4.33
CA LYS A 258 -13.35 4.23 4.33
C LYS A 258 -13.12 4.92 2.98
N VAL A 259 -13.69 4.43 1.87
CA VAL A 259 -13.75 5.16 0.59
C VAL A 259 -14.74 6.35 0.66
N SER A 260 -15.79 6.25 1.49
CA SER A 260 -16.88 7.25 1.58
C SER A 260 -17.20 7.73 2.99
N ASP A 261 -16.44 7.29 3.99
CA ASP A 261 -16.60 7.67 5.38
C ASP A 261 -16.09 9.08 5.65
N THR A 262 -16.99 10.00 6.01
CA THR A 262 -16.64 11.35 6.48
C THR A 262 -16.50 11.40 8.01
N GLY A 263 -16.07 10.28 8.59
CA GLY A 263 -15.86 10.09 10.02
C GLY A 263 -14.59 10.76 10.54
N CYS A 264 -14.32 10.58 11.83
CA CYS A 264 -13.15 11.20 12.50
C CYS A 264 -12.23 10.21 13.23
N ASP A 265 -12.56 8.91 13.28
CA ASP A 265 -11.59 7.88 13.65
C ASP A 265 -10.85 7.41 12.39
N PRO A 266 -9.51 7.23 12.42
CA PRO A 266 -8.74 6.81 11.25
C PRO A 266 -8.97 5.36 10.82
N LEU A 267 -9.59 4.51 11.65
CA LEU A 267 -9.77 3.07 11.38
C LEU A 267 -11.26 2.66 11.34
N LEU A 268 -12.04 3.06 12.34
CA LEU A 268 -13.47 2.74 12.41
C LEU A 268 -14.30 3.67 11.52
N PRO A 269 -15.15 3.18 10.60
CA PRO A 269 -16.11 4.02 9.91
C PRO A 269 -17.18 4.57 10.88
N SER A 270 -17.58 5.83 10.71
CA SER A 270 -18.50 6.49 11.63
C SER A 270 -19.47 7.51 11.03
N ASN A 271 -19.35 7.85 9.73
CA ASN A 271 -20.25 8.75 9.01
C ASN A 271 -20.24 8.42 7.49
N CYS A 272 -20.75 7.25 7.15
CA CYS A 272 -20.96 6.77 5.78
C CYS A 272 -22.39 7.12 5.30
N PHE A 273 -22.56 7.47 4.02
CA PHE A 273 -23.88 7.85 3.46
C PHE A 273 -24.89 6.68 3.43
N THR A 274 -24.41 5.45 3.23
CA THR A 274 -25.21 4.22 3.38
C THR A 274 -24.83 3.55 4.69
N GLU A 275 -25.81 3.05 5.45
CA GLU A 275 -25.51 2.23 6.64
C GLU A 275 -25.10 0.81 6.25
N VAL A 276 -25.92 0.17 5.41
CA VAL A 276 -25.65 -1.16 4.85
C VAL A 276 -24.49 -1.06 3.87
N SER A 277 -23.48 -1.91 4.07
CA SER A 277 -22.38 -2.09 3.14
C SER A 277 -22.77 -3.11 2.07
N SER A 278 -22.73 -2.70 0.81
CA SER A 278 -22.90 -3.60 -0.34
C SER A 278 -21.89 -4.75 -0.29
N ARG A 279 -20.63 -4.43 0.02
CA ARG A 279 -19.53 -5.39 0.14
C ARG A 279 -19.80 -6.47 1.19
N MET A 280 -20.14 -6.07 2.41
CA MET A 280 -20.45 -7.00 3.50
C MET A 280 -21.71 -7.81 3.20
N TYR A 281 -22.77 -7.17 2.71
CA TYR A 281 -24.03 -7.82 2.35
C TYR A 281 -23.82 -8.90 1.28
N CYS A 282 -23.10 -8.60 0.20
CA CYS A 282 -22.83 -9.54 -0.88
C CYS A 282 -21.93 -10.71 -0.43
N GLU A 283 -20.91 -10.46 0.39
CA GLU A 283 -20.06 -11.55 0.90
C GLU A 283 -20.81 -12.46 1.88
N ILE A 284 -21.70 -11.94 2.73
CA ILE A 284 -22.59 -12.75 3.56
C ILE A 284 -23.55 -13.58 2.68
N MET A 285 -24.22 -12.94 1.71
CA MET A 285 -25.17 -13.60 0.80
C MET A 285 -24.55 -14.74 -0.03
N ASN A 286 -23.28 -14.61 -0.40
CA ASN A 286 -22.56 -15.64 -1.16
C ASN A 286 -22.31 -16.93 -0.35
N ASP A 287 -22.24 -16.84 0.98
CA ASP A 287 -22.04 -17.98 1.89
C ASP A 287 -23.36 -18.56 2.43
N ILE A 288 -24.53 -17.98 2.10
CA ILE A 288 -25.87 -18.49 2.47
C ILE A 288 -26.47 -19.33 1.32
N PRO A 289 -27.09 -20.50 1.57
CA PRO A 289 -27.31 -21.17 2.87
C PRO A 289 -26.10 -21.98 3.36
N LEU A 290 -25.04 -22.09 2.55
CA LEU A 290 -23.84 -22.85 2.86
C LEU A 290 -22.66 -22.29 2.05
N ARG A 291 -21.57 -21.92 2.73
CA ARG A 291 -20.30 -21.58 2.10
C ARG A 291 -19.81 -22.75 1.24
N LEU A 292 -19.67 -22.52 -0.06
CA LEU A 292 -19.21 -23.52 -1.00
C LEU A 292 -17.67 -23.50 -1.11
N SER A 293 -17.10 -24.70 -1.26
CA SER A 293 -15.69 -24.93 -1.55
C SER A 293 -15.53 -25.59 -2.92
N LYS A 294 -14.37 -25.46 -3.56
CA LYS A 294 -14.05 -26.26 -4.75
C LYS A 294 -13.80 -27.71 -4.30
N PRO A 295 -14.64 -28.70 -4.64
CA PRO A 295 -14.45 -30.07 -4.18
C PRO A 295 -13.16 -30.66 -4.80
N LYS A 296 -12.44 -31.51 -4.06
CA LYS A 296 -11.24 -32.18 -4.60
C LYS A 296 -11.59 -33.45 -5.38
N TYR A 297 -12.58 -34.19 -4.89
CA TYR A 297 -12.99 -35.47 -5.46
C TYR A 297 -14.49 -35.52 -5.78
N THR A 298 -14.90 -36.44 -6.66
CA THR A 298 -16.30 -36.69 -7.02
C THR A 298 -17.20 -36.95 -5.80
N ALA A 299 -16.67 -37.62 -4.78
CA ALA A 299 -17.36 -37.88 -3.52
C ALA A 299 -17.63 -36.57 -2.73
N ASP A 300 -16.68 -35.63 -2.73
CA ASP A 300 -16.84 -34.32 -2.10
C ASP A 300 -17.91 -33.49 -2.83
N ALA A 301 -17.92 -33.53 -4.16
CA ALA A 301 -18.93 -32.83 -4.98
C ALA A 301 -20.34 -33.36 -4.71
N ARG A 302 -20.51 -34.69 -4.68
CA ARG A 302 -21.75 -35.37 -4.30
C ARG A 302 -22.21 -35.00 -2.88
N LYS A 303 -21.27 -34.94 -1.93
CA LYS A 303 -21.53 -34.57 -0.52
C LYS A 303 -21.96 -33.09 -0.41
N GLN A 304 -21.23 -32.18 -1.05
CA GLN A 304 -21.52 -30.74 -1.03
C GLN A 304 -22.89 -30.44 -1.65
N LEU A 305 -23.29 -31.15 -2.71
CA LEU A 305 -24.63 -31.04 -3.30
C LEU A 305 -25.74 -31.45 -2.32
N SER A 306 -25.57 -32.54 -1.57
CA SER A 306 -26.55 -32.99 -0.56
C SER A 306 -26.68 -31.95 0.56
N ILE A 307 -25.55 -31.52 1.14
CA ILE A 307 -25.54 -30.56 2.26
C ILE A 307 -26.11 -29.21 1.81
N TYR A 308 -25.83 -28.74 0.59
CA TYR A 308 -26.44 -27.52 0.06
C TYR A 308 -27.95 -27.65 -0.10
N ALA A 309 -28.45 -28.78 -0.62
CA ALA A 309 -29.88 -29.02 -0.77
C ALA A 309 -30.60 -29.10 0.58
N GLU A 310 -30.00 -29.75 1.57
CA GLU A 310 -30.48 -29.85 2.94
C GLU A 310 -30.48 -28.48 3.64
N ALA A 311 -29.40 -27.70 3.51
CA ALA A 311 -29.31 -26.35 4.08
C ALA A 311 -30.33 -25.38 3.45
N ALA A 312 -30.48 -25.40 2.13
CA ALA A 312 -31.48 -24.61 1.40
C ALA A 312 -32.91 -24.93 1.86
N LYS A 313 -33.23 -26.23 2.04
CA LYS A 313 -34.53 -26.68 2.54
C LYS A 313 -34.75 -26.26 4.00
N ASN A 314 -33.79 -26.51 4.88
CA ASN A 314 -33.91 -26.18 6.30
C ASN A 314 -34.07 -24.67 6.53
N LEU A 315 -33.38 -23.83 5.73
CA LEU A 315 -33.54 -22.38 5.75
C LEU A 315 -34.96 -21.96 5.33
N ILE A 316 -35.44 -22.42 4.16
CA ILE A 316 -36.76 -22.00 3.65
C ILE A 316 -37.93 -22.56 4.48
N GLU A 317 -37.74 -23.70 5.17
CA GLU A 317 -38.76 -24.27 6.06
C GLU A 317 -38.79 -23.59 7.43
N SER A 318 -37.65 -23.12 7.97
CA SER A 318 -37.55 -22.46 9.27
C SER A 318 -37.84 -20.95 9.26
N ARG A 319 -37.70 -20.26 8.12
CA ARG A 319 -37.91 -18.80 8.00
C ARG A 319 -39.34 -18.44 7.57
N ASN A 320 -39.81 -17.27 8.02
CA ASN A 320 -40.98 -16.64 7.40
C ASN A 320 -40.63 -16.27 5.95
N THR A 321 -41.48 -16.66 4.99
CA THR A 321 -41.21 -16.51 3.55
C THR A 321 -42.50 -16.67 2.75
N LEU A 322 -42.51 -16.20 1.50
CA LEU A 322 -43.65 -16.34 0.59
C LEU A 322 -43.93 -17.82 0.32
N GLN A 323 -45.21 -18.20 0.26
CA GLN A 323 -45.60 -19.60 0.07
C GLN A 323 -45.03 -20.20 -1.23
N ASP A 324 -44.94 -19.41 -2.30
CA ASP A 324 -44.40 -19.89 -3.58
C ASP A 324 -42.88 -20.03 -3.55
N SER A 325 -42.15 -19.12 -2.90
CA SER A 325 -40.73 -19.31 -2.59
C SER A 325 -40.47 -20.61 -1.83
N ARG A 326 -41.31 -20.91 -0.82
CA ARG A 326 -41.25 -22.16 -0.06
C ARG A 326 -41.52 -23.40 -0.93
N LYS A 327 -42.51 -23.35 -1.84
CA LYS A 327 -42.80 -24.43 -2.80
C LYS A 327 -41.63 -24.66 -3.76
N VAL A 328 -41.09 -23.60 -4.38
CA VAL A 328 -40.03 -23.70 -5.39
C VAL A 328 -38.74 -24.27 -4.80
N VAL A 329 -38.27 -23.73 -3.67
CA VAL A 329 -37.04 -24.23 -3.02
C VAL A 329 -37.22 -25.66 -2.51
N LYS A 330 -38.37 -25.98 -1.89
CA LYS A 330 -38.65 -27.34 -1.42
C LYS A 330 -38.69 -28.36 -2.57
N TRP A 331 -39.35 -28.04 -3.68
CA TRP A 331 -39.43 -28.94 -4.83
C TRP A 331 -38.05 -29.20 -5.45
N ASN A 332 -37.26 -28.14 -5.71
CA ASN A 332 -35.93 -28.27 -6.31
C ASN A 332 -34.93 -29.04 -5.41
N THR A 333 -35.00 -28.82 -4.09
CA THR A 333 -34.17 -29.55 -3.12
C THR A 333 -34.60 -31.01 -3.00
N GLU A 334 -35.91 -31.31 -2.95
CA GLU A 334 -36.41 -32.68 -2.87
C GLU A 334 -36.18 -33.48 -4.16
N ASP A 335 -36.31 -32.86 -5.34
CA ASP A 335 -35.93 -33.49 -6.63
C ASP A 335 -34.43 -33.76 -6.70
N THR A 336 -33.59 -32.83 -6.25
CA THR A 336 -32.12 -33.05 -6.18
C THR A 336 -31.74 -34.15 -5.19
N LEU A 337 -32.37 -34.22 -4.02
CA LEU A 337 -32.18 -35.32 -3.06
C LEU A 337 -32.79 -36.64 -3.56
N GLN A 338 -33.79 -36.63 -4.44
CA GLN A 338 -34.30 -37.84 -5.08
C GLN A 338 -33.38 -38.32 -6.22
N TRP A 339 -32.88 -37.40 -7.05
CA TRP A 339 -31.85 -37.67 -8.07
C TRP A 339 -30.59 -38.26 -7.43
N LEU A 340 -30.08 -37.66 -6.34
CA LEU A 340 -28.94 -38.21 -5.58
C LEU A 340 -29.15 -39.67 -5.13
N ARG A 341 -30.38 -40.06 -4.78
CA ARG A 341 -30.72 -41.44 -4.36
C ARG A 341 -30.92 -42.41 -5.53
N LYS A 342 -31.33 -41.92 -6.71
CA LYS A 342 -31.53 -42.73 -7.92
C LYS A 342 -30.26 -42.90 -8.75
N THR A 343 -29.40 -41.88 -8.79
CA THR A 343 -28.29 -41.80 -9.74
C THR A 343 -27.04 -42.51 -9.23
N VAL A 344 -26.67 -43.58 -9.95
CA VAL A 344 -25.44 -44.36 -9.81
C VAL A 344 -24.47 -43.95 -10.92
N GLY A 345 -23.17 -43.85 -10.62
CA GLY A 345 -22.12 -43.61 -11.62
C GLY A 345 -21.93 -42.15 -12.10
N ALA A 346 -22.70 -41.19 -11.58
CA ALA A 346 -22.50 -39.76 -11.90
C ALA A 346 -21.09 -39.25 -11.57
N THR A 347 -20.58 -38.39 -12.45
CA THR A 347 -19.24 -37.81 -12.42
C THR A 347 -19.17 -36.55 -11.58
N TYR A 348 -17.95 -36.03 -11.39
CA TYR A 348 -17.72 -34.71 -10.77
C TYR A 348 -18.49 -33.59 -11.47
N VAL A 349 -18.56 -33.62 -12.80
CA VAL A 349 -19.22 -32.58 -13.61
C VAL A 349 -20.73 -32.60 -13.38
N ASP A 350 -21.35 -33.79 -13.41
CA ASP A 350 -22.79 -33.95 -13.15
C ASP A 350 -23.21 -33.36 -11.79
N PHE A 351 -22.41 -33.58 -10.74
CA PHE A 351 -22.69 -33.00 -9.42
C PHE A 351 -22.52 -31.48 -9.40
N GLN A 352 -21.55 -30.92 -10.13
CA GLN A 352 -21.31 -29.49 -10.19
C GLN A 352 -22.37 -28.76 -11.04
N GLU A 353 -22.80 -29.34 -12.16
CA GLU A 353 -23.91 -28.82 -12.97
C GLU A 353 -25.22 -28.87 -12.20
N ARG A 354 -25.51 -29.99 -11.52
CA ARG A 354 -26.69 -30.13 -10.67
C ARG A 354 -26.68 -29.14 -9.49
N LEU A 355 -25.51 -28.86 -8.91
CA LEU A 355 -25.35 -27.79 -7.90
C LEU A 355 -25.61 -26.40 -8.50
N ASN A 356 -25.03 -26.09 -9.67
CA ASN A 356 -25.23 -24.80 -10.34
C ASN A 356 -26.71 -24.57 -10.70
N HIS A 357 -27.40 -25.59 -11.21
CA HIS A 357 -28.83 -25.55 -11.46
C HIS A 357 -29.64 -25.31 -10.18
N LEU A 358 -29.38 -26.08 -9.12
CA LEU A 358 -30.05 -25.91 -7.82
C LEU A 358 -29.82 -24.52 -7.22
N LYS A 359 -28.60 -23.96 -7.33
CA LYS A 359 -28.30 -22.58 -6.94
C LYS A 359 -29.14 -21.58 -7.73
N ALA A 360 -29.20 -21.72 -9.06
CA ALA A 360 -29.94 -20.81 -9.94
C ALA A 360 -31.45 -20.81 -9.63
N GLN A 361 -32.04 -21.97 -9.34
CA GLN A 361 -33.45 -22.07 -8.97
C GLN A 361 -33.74 -21.57 -7.54
N CYS A 362 -32.84 -21.79 -6.57
CA CYS A 362 -33.12 -21.50 -5.16
C CYS A 362 -32.66 -20.12 -4.68
N GLN A 363 -31.54 -19.57 -5.17
CA GLN A 363 -30.95 -18.34 -4.59
C GLN A 363 -31.84 -17.09 -4.67
N PRO A 364 -32.63 -16.82 -5.73
CA PRO A 364 -33.54 -15.68 -5.72
C PRO A 364 -34.55 -15.72 -4.55
N HIS A 365 -35.06 -16.91 -4.24
CA HIS A 365 -36.00 -17.14 -3.14
C HIS A 365 -35.33 -17.13 -1.76
N ILE A 366 -34.11 -17.66 -1.65
CA ILE A 366 -33.33 -17.65 -0.40
C ILE A 366 -32.85 -16.23 -0.06
N ALA A 367 -32.26 -15.51 -1.02
CA ALA A 367 -31.80 -14.12 -0.83
C ALA A 367 -32.97 -13.21 -0.40
N GLN A 368 -34.12 -13.31 -1.05
CA GLN A 368 -35.32 -12.56 -0.66
C GLN A 368 -35.87 -12.95 0.73
N THR A 369 -35.57 -14.16 1.22
CA THR A 369 -35.99 -14.64 2.55
C THR A 369 -35.05 -14.17 3.67
N VAL A 370 -33.75 -14.02 3.40
CA VAL A 370 -32.76 -13.60 4.42
C VAL A 370 -32.39 -12.12 4.37
N LYS A 371 -32.78 -11.38 3.32
CA LYS A 371 -32.41 -9.99 3.06
C LYS A 371 -32.40 -9.09 4.30
N GLU A 372 -33.53 -8.96 4.98
CA GLU A 372 -33.69 -8.09 6.17
C GLU A 372 -32.76 -8.49 7.32
N SER A 373 -32.48 -9.79 7.46
CA SER A 373 -31.58 -10.33 8.49
C SER A 373 -30.12 -9.96 8.19
N VAL A 374 -29.70 -10.08 6.91
CA VAL A 374 -28.34 -9.73 6.44
C VAL A 374 -28.11 -8.22 6.45
N GLU A 375 -29.08 -7.42 5.99
CA GLU A 375 -29.06 -5.95 6.13
C GLU A 375 -28.96 -5.58 7.63
N GLY A 376 -29.73 -6.27 8.48
CA GLY A 376 -29.67 -6.12 9.93
C GLY A 376 -28.36 -6.58 10.59
N ILE A 377 -27.53 -7.41 9.94
CA ILE A 377 -26.14 -7.67 10.38
C ILE A 377 -25.29 -6.44 10.04
N CYS A 378 -25.35 -6.00 8.78
CA CYS A 378 -24.54 -4.90 8.25
C CYS A 378 -24.77 -3.59 9.04
N SER A 379 -26.02 -3.17 9.20
CA SER A 379 -26.34 -1.98 10.00
C SER A 379 -25.92 -2.14 11.46
N LYS A 380 -26.05 -3.33 12.07
CA LYS A 380 -25.65 -3.51 13.47
C LYS A 380 -24.13 -3.42 13.67
N VAL A 381 -23.33 -3.94 12.74
CA VAL A 381 -21.87 -3.76 12.76
C VAL A 381 -21.51 -2.29 12.52
N TYR A 382 -22.16 -1.60 11.57
CA TYR A 382 -21.95 -0.18 11.33
C TYR A 382 -22.28 0.69 12.57
N HIS A 383 -23.47 0.53 13.18
CA HIS A 383 -23.85 1.29 14.38
C HIS A 383 -22.93 1.06 15.57
N LEU A 384 -22.43 -0.17 15.77
CA LEU A 384 -21.40 -0.44 16.78
C LEU A 384 -20.07 0.24 16.43
N SER A 385 -19.72 0.33 15.14
CA SER A 385 -18.53 1.08 14.69
C SER A 385 -18.64 2.57 14.99
N VAL A 386 -19.80 3.19 14.69
CA VAL A 386 -20.12 4.58 15.03
C VAL A 386 -20.00 4.81 16.55
N GLU A 387 -20.59 3.92 17.36
CA GLU A 387 -20.53 3.98 18.82
C GLU A 387 -19.09 3.87 19.35
N TYR A 388 -18.27 3.00 18.74
CA TYR A 388 -16.90 2.74 19.16
C TYR A 388 -15.95 3.87 18.71
N ALA A 389 -16.13 4.42 17.51
CA ALA A 389 -15.41 5.60 17.03
C ALA A 389 -15.66 6.80 17.94
N ARG A 390 -16.93 7.04 18.34
CA ARG A 390 -17.30 8.06 19.33
C ARG A 390 -16.57 7.84 20.66
N LYS A 391 -16.57 6.61 21.21
CA LYS A 391 -15.87 6.27 22.46
C LYS A 391 -14.36 6.48 22.38
N VAL A 392 -13.74 6.17 21.25
CA VAL A 392 -12.30 6.42 21.03
C VAL A 392 -12.02 7.92 20.98
N LYS A 393 -12.87 8.71 20.31
CA LYS A 393 -12.76 10.17 20.29
C LYS A 393 -12.89 10.76 21.69
N GLU A 394 -13.95 10.41 22.42
CA GLU A 394 -14.22 10.92 23.78
C GLU A 394 -13.02 10.70 24.71
N LYS A 395 -12.50 9.46 24.77
CA LYS A 395 -11.31 9.14 25.56
C LYS A 395 -10.06 9.92 25.11
N ASN A 396 -9.95 10.25 23.83
CA ASN A 396 -8.83 11.02 23.31
C ASN A 396 -8.95 12.52 23.63
N SER A 397 -10.14 13.11 23.50
CA SER A 397 -10.40 14.50 23.90
C SER A 397 -10.22 14.69 25.42
N GLU A 398 -10.62 13.70 26.24
CA GLU A 398 -10.29 13.64 27.68
C GLU A 398 -8.78 13.68 27.94
N LEU A 399 -8.00 12.87 27.20
CA LEU A 399 -6.54 12.80 27.32
C LEU A 399 -5.86 14.12 26.92
N LEU A 400 -6.29 14.73 25.82
CA LEU A 400 -5.76 16.02 25.35
C LEU A 400 -6.09 17.14 26.33
N ALA A 401 -7.33 17.20 26.83
CA ALA A 401 -7.75 18.17 27.84
C ALA A 401 -6.96 18.02 29.15
N ALA A 402 -6.69 16.80 29.60
CA ALA A 402 -5.87 16.52 30.77
C ALA A 402 -4.39 16.97 30.63
N GLN A 403 -3.92 17.18 29.39
CA GLN A 403 -2.60 17.73 29.09
C GLN A 403 -2.63 19.22 28.68
N GLY A 404 -3.80 19.87 28.76
CA GLY A 404 -3.98 21.28 28.36
C GLY A 404 -3.98 21.53 26.84
N ILE A 405 -4.08 20.48 26.03
CA ILE A 405 -4.14 20.58 24.56
C ILE A 405 -5.59 20.75 24.14
N GLN A 406 -5.87 21.83 23.42
CA GLN A 406 -7.20 22.08 22.82
C GLN A 406 -7.24 21.55 21.39
N GLU A 407 -8.32 20.84 21.03
CA GLU A 407 -8.55 20.41 19.65
C GLU A 407 -9.09 21.59 18.82
N ILE A 408 -8.42 21.89 17.71
CA ILE A 408 -8.78 23.01 16.82
C ILE A 408 -9.58 22.45 15.63
N THR A 409 -10.80 22.95 15.42
CA THR A 409 -11.69 22.55 14.32
C THR A 409 -12.62 23.72 13.97
N PRO A 410 -12.84 24.04 12.68
CA PRO A 410 -12.23 23.45 11.47
C PRO A 410 -10.73 23.76 11.34
N ALA A 411 -10.07 23.13 10.37
CA ALA A 411 -8.72 23.53 9.98
C ALA A 411 -8.73 24.93 9.33
N PRO A 412 -7.63 25.71 9.42
CA PRO A 412 -7.46 26.94 8.66
C PRO A 412 -7.65 26.71 7.16
N ALA A 413 -8.45 27.57 6.54
CA ALA A 413 -8.60 27.58 5.09
C ALA A 413 -7.31 28.05 4.43
N MET A 414 -6.79 27.26 3.48
CA MET A 414 -5.72 27.71 2.59
C MET A 414 -6.27 28.77 1.64
N LEU A 415 -5.83 30.02 1.81
CA LEU A 415 -6.27 31.15 0.99
C LEU A 415 -5.56 31.22 -0.38
N THR A 416 -4.52 30.42 -0.59
CA THR A 416 -3.72 30.38 -1.82
C THR A 416 -3.36 28.94 -2.20
N LEU A 417 -3.48 28.62 -3.48
CA LEU A 417 -3.06 27.34 -4.06
C LEU A 417 -1.60 27.45 -4.53
N HIS A 418 -0.66 26.97 -3.72
CA HIS A 418 0.75 26.90 -4.09
C HIS A 418 1.12 25.49 -4.55
N LYS A 419 1.85 25.38 -5.67
CA LYS A 419 2.49 24.12 -6.09
C LYS A 419 3.74 23.89 -5.23
N VAL A 420 3.83 22.75 -4.55
CA VAL A 420 4.93 22.40 -3.63
C VAL A 420 5.33 20.93 -3.74
N TRP A 421 6.58 20.59 -3.43
CA TRP A 421 7.01 19.18 -3.32
C TRP A 421 6.19 18.45 -2.25
N CYS A 422 5.79 17.20 -2.50
CA CYS A 422 4.92 16.47 -1.58
C CYS A 422 5.60 16.24 -0.20
N TYR A 423 4.90 16.61 0.87
CA TYR A 423 5.35 16.44 2.25
C TYR A 423 4.42 15.50 3.03
N PRO A 424 4.92 14.80 4.07
CA PRO A 424 4.08 13.96 4.93
C PRO A 424 2.93 14.76 5.55
N VAL A 425 1.85 14.09 5.98
CA VAL A 425 0.71 14.80 6.60
C VAL A 425 1.18 15.53 7.87
N GLN A 426 0.80 16.80 7.99
CA GLN A 426 1.03 17.61 9.19
C GLN A 426 -0.26 17.70 10.00
N PHE A 427 -0.15 17.90 11.31
CA PHE A 427 -1.29 17.98 12.23
C PHE A 427 -1.47 19.39 12.76
N ILE A 428 -2.72 19.80 12.98
CA ILE A 428 -3.03 21.09 13.60
C ILE A 428 -2.83 21.08 15.12
N THR A 429 -3.10 19.93 15.74
CA THR A 429 -2.90 19.71 17.18
C THR A 429 -1.45 19.28 17.47
N PRO A 430 -0.81 19.82 18.53
CA PRO A 430 0.51 19.40 18.94
C PRO A 430 0.49 17.97 19.52
N ALA A 431 1.66 17.34 19.56
CA ALA A 431 1.82 16.02 20.16
C ALA A 431 1.44 16.04 21.66
N PRO A 432 0.56 15.14 22.14
CA PRO A 432 0.49 14.83 23.56
C PRO A 432 1.83 14.22 24.00
N ARG A 433 2.18 14.40 25.28
CA ARG A 433 3.26 13.66 25.91
C ARG A 433 2.95 12.18 25.82
N LEU A 434 3.77 11.44 25.08
CA LEU A 434 3.63 9.99 24.93
C LEU A 434 4.32 9.25 26.10
N PRO A 435 3.80 8.10 26.54
CA PRO A 435 4.44 7.28 27.55
C PRO A 435 5.68 6.58 26.99
N PRO A 436 6.68 6.26 27.85
CA PRO A 436 7.82 5.44 27.46
C PRO A 436 7.35 4.03 27.08
N ILE A 437 8.04 3.43 26.11
CA ILE A 437 7.76 2.08 25.62
C ILE A 437 8.94 1.18 25.97
N GLU A 438 8.64 0.00 26.52
CA GLU A 438 9.65 -1.01 26.78
C GLU A 438 9.99 -1.74 25.47
N TYR A 439 11.27 -1.98 25.21
CA TYR A 439 11.69 -2.79 24.07
C TYR A 439 12.92 -3.62 24.39
N MET A 440 13.07 -4.74 23.67
CA MET A 440 14.15 -5.69 23.86
C MET A 440 14.52 -6.32 22.52
N ALA A 441 15.79 -6.19 22.12
CA ALA A 441 16.34 -6.89 20.96
C ALA A 441 16.70 -8.34 21.34
N ASP A 442 16.37 -9.28 20.45
CA ASP A 442 16.70 -10.70 20.51
C ASP A 442 17.10 -11.13 19.09
N LYS A 443 18.41 -11.27 18.85
CA LYS A 443 19.02 -11.58 17.55
C LYS A 443 18.53 -10.59 16.46
N ASP A 444 17.90 -11.08 15.40
CA ASP A 444 17.43 -10.31 14.26
C ASP A 444 16.07 -9.61 14.48
N GLN A 445 15.52 -9.68 15.71
CA GLN A 445 14.19 -9.21 16.04
C GLN A 445 14.16 -8.29 17.27
N THR A 446 13.22 -7.34 17.30
CA THR A 446 12.94 -6.48 18.45
C THR A 446 11.49 -6.68 18.91
N TYR A 447 11.33 -6.98 20.19
CA TYR A 447 10.04 -6.94 20.86
C TYR A 447 9.76 -5.55 21.39
N VAL A 448 8.52 -5.07 21.22
CA VAL A 448 8.06 -3.74 21.65
C VAL A 448 6.82 -3.93 22.52
N ARG A 449 6.82 -3.42 23.76
CA ARG A 449 5.81 -3.74 24.78
C ARG A 449 5.22 -2.49 25.43
N PHE A 450 3.89 -2.50 25.60
CA PHE A 450 3.13 -1.48 26.33
C PHE A 450 1.94 -2.13 27.04
N ASN A 451 1.75 -1.87 28.34
CA ASN A 451 0.63 -2.37 29.15
C ASN A 451 0.32 -3.87 28.95
N GLY A 452 1.37 -4.71 28.85
CA GLY A 452 1.29 -6.16 28.65
C GLY A 452 1.22 -6.62 27.18
N GLU A 453 0.76 -5.78 26.26
CA GLU A 453 0.70 -6.07 24.82
C GLU A 453 2.11 -6.09 24.21
N ARG A 454 2.50 -7.23 23.63
CA ARG A 454 3.81 -7.47 23.01
C ARG A 454 3.66 -7.52 21.49
N LEU A 455 4.36 -6.62 20.80
CA LEU A 455 4.47 -6.57 19.35
C LEU A 455 5.89 -6.96 18.91
N LEU A 456 6.04 -7.32 17.65
CA LEU A 456 7.26 -7.87 17.07
C LEU A 456 7.57 -7.21 15.72
N ILE A 457 8.83 -6.83 15.53
CA ILE A 457 9.39 -6.31 14.28
C ILE A 457 10.82 -6.86 14.10
N ASN A 458 11.23 -7.17 12.87
CA ASN A 458 12.62 -7.49 12.55
C ASN A 458 13.49 -6.24 12.77
N THR A 459 14.66 -6.37 13.39
CA THR A 459 15.53 -5.23 13.80
C THR A 459 15.88 -4.33 12.61
N MET A 460 16.11 -4.91 11.42
CA MET A 460 16.34 -4.20 10.16
C MET A 460 15.17 -3.28 9.75
N TYR A 461 13.92 -3.67 10.06
CA TYR A 461 12.73 -2.83 9.80
C TYR A 461 12.50 -1.79 10.89
N LEU A 462 12.92 -2.04 12.15
CA LEU A 462 12.96 -0.98 13.16
C LEU A 462 13.94 0.12 12.75
N GLN A 463 15.12 -0.27 12.26
CA GLN A 463 16.11 0.63 11.67
C GLN A 463 15.57 1.41 10.45
N LYS A 464 14.80 0.76 9.56
CA LYS A 464 14.06 1.44 8.48
C LYS A 464 13.13 2.52 9.01
N LEU A 465 12.29 2.19 10.00
CA LEU A 465 11.39 3.15 10.64
C LEU A 465 12.17 4.30 11.29
N GLU A 466 13.34 4.04 11.86
CA GLU A 466 14.24 5.03 12.45
C GLU A 466 14.76 6.05 11.40
N GLN A 467 15.14 5.58 10.21
CA GLN A 467 15.56 6.45 9.09
C GLN A 467 14.37 7.21 8.49
N LEU A 468 13.23 6.54 8.27
CA LEU A 468 11.98 7.17 7.83
C LEU A 468 11.52 8.28 8.80
N TYR A 469 11.67 8.06 10.11
CA TYR A 469 11.33 9.03 11.15
C TYR A 469 12.22 10.27 11.08
N ARG A 470 13.54 10.10 10.92
CA ARG A 470 14.47 11.22 10.72
C ARG A 470 14.20 12.03 9.45
N TYR A 471 13.66 11.42 8.41
CA TYR A 471 13.26 12.12 7.18
C TYR A 471 11.89 12.83 7.25
N SER A 472 11.01 12.44 8.18
CA SER A 472 9.58 12.80 8.11
C SER A 472 9.02 13.48 9.38
N CYS A 473 9.63 13.25 10.55
CA CYS A 473 9.19 13.83 11.82
C CYS A 473 9.95 15.14 12.12
N PHE A 474 9.30 16.28 11.89
CA PHE A 474 9.93 17.60 12.06
C PHE A 474 9.90 18.14 13.51
N GLU A 475 9.01 17.61 14.35
CA GLU A 475 8.77 18.08 15.72
C GLU A 475 9.61 17.34 16.78
N ASP A 476 9.82 16.03 16.64
CA ASP A 476 10.61 15.21 17.57
C ASP A 476 12.02 14.94 17.03
N LYS A 477 12.82 16.01 16.98
CA LYS A 477 14.21 15.96 16.48
C LYS A 477 15.16 15.15 17.39
N LYS A 478 14.74 14.82 18.61
CA LYS A 478 15.51 14.02 19.57
C LYS A 478 15.15 12.53 19.58
N MET A 479 14.05 12.16 18.92
CA MET A 479 13.48 10.81 18.93
C MET A 479 12.95 10.37 20.31
N GLU A 480 12.52 11.33 21.16
CA GLU A 480 11.92 11.09 22.48
C GLU A 480 10.57 10.35 22.37
N TYR A 481 9.88 10.45 21.24
CA TYR A 481 8.57 9.83 20.98
C TYR A 481 8.60 8.70 19.92
N PHE A 482 9.78 8.37 19.38
CA PHE A 482 9.94 7.39 18.31
C PHE A 482 9.34 6.02 18.66
N MET A 483 9.73 5.40 19.79
CA MET A 483 9.25 4.06 20.15
C MET A 483 7.74 4.03 20.46
N SER A 484 7.20 5.12 21.02
CA SER A 484 5.76 5.29 21.26
C SER A 484 4.97 5.32 19.95
N ARG A 485 5.49 6.00 18.92
CA ARG A 485 4.89 6.03 17.58
C ARG A 485 5.07 4.71 16.82
N VAL A 486 6.21 4.04 16.98
CA VAL A 486 6.43 2.67 16.45
C VAL A 486 5.45 1.67 17.08
N TRP A 487 5.18 1.74 18.39
CA TRP A 487 4.18 0.87 19.01
C TRP A 487 2.77 1.15 18.50
N CYS A 488 2.36 2.43 18.38
CA CYS A 488 1.08 2.80 17.78
C CYS A 488 0.93 2.28 16.34
N LEU A 489 1.95 2.48 15.50
CA LEU A 489 2.01 1.97 14.13
C LEU A 489 1.84 0.44 14.06
N LEU A 490 2.63 -0.30 14.85
CA LEU A 490 2.57 -1.76 14.88
C LEU A 490 1.22 -2.27 15.43
N ARG A 491 0.62 -1.58 16.41
CA ARG A 491 -0.71 -1.92 16.94
C ARG A 491 -1.78 -1.67 15.89
N ARG A 492 -1.75 -0.51 15.22
CA ARG A 492 -2.68 -0.14 14.15
C ARG A 492 -2.71 -1.19 13.05
N TYR A 493 -1.55 -1.53 12.49
CA TYR A 493 -1.46 -2.53 11.42
C TYR A 493 -1.78 -3.95 11.90
N SER A 494 -1.42 -4.33 13.12
CA SER A 494 -1.84 -5.61 13.72
C SER A 494 -3.36 -5.74 13.82
N VAL A 495 -4.03 -4.69 14.32
CA VAL A 495 -5.50 -4.62 14.47
C VAL A 495 -6.24 -4.57 13.12
N PHE A 496 -5.68 -3.84 12.14
CA PHE A 496 -6.25 -3.75 10.79
C PHE A 496 -6.09 -5.06 10.01
N CYS A 497 -4.89 -5.65 9.99
CA CYS A 497 -4.61 -6.85 9.21
C CYS A 497 -5.18 -8.12 9.86
N ALA A 498 -5.22 -8.20 11.20
CA ALA A 498 -5.72 -9.35 11.96
C ALA A 498 -5.14 -10.71 11.51
N ASN A 499 -3.81 -10.75 11.28
CA ASN A 499 -3.02 -11.87 10.75
C ASN A 499 -3.27 -12.22 9.25
N SER A 500 -3.99 -11.39 8.50
CA SER A 500 -4.05 -11.47 7.03
C SER A 500 -2.96 -10.62 6.36
N PRO A 501 -2.08 -11.17 5.51
CA PRO A 501 -1.08 -10.39 4.79
C PRO A 501 -1.63 -9.69 3.53
N GLU A 502 -2.87 -9.99 3.12
CA GLU A 502 -3.44 -9.63 1.80
C GLU A 502 -3.43 -8.12 1.53
N THR A 503 -3.69 -7.30 2.55
CA THR A 503 -3.76 -5.82 2.44
C THR A 503 -2.39 -5.13 2.53
N GLN A 504 -1.28 -5.88 2.62
CA GLN A 504 0.08 -5.35 2.81
C GLN A 504 1.11 -5.91 1.81
N VAL A 505 0.69 -6.74 0.85
CA VAL A 505 1.53 -7.30 -0.21
C VAL A 505 2.20 -6.17 -1.03
N SER A 506 3.46 -6.36 -1.43
CA SER A 506 4.23 -5.36 -2.21
C SER A 506 4.88 -6.01 -3.44
N VAL A 507 5.13 -5.25 -4.51
CA VAL A 507 5.84 -5.76 -5.70
C VAL A 507 7.33 -6.05 -5.39
N PRO A 508 8.04 -6.87 -6.19
CA PRO A 508 9.46 -7.15 -5.98
C PRO A 508 10.36 -5.91 -6.11
N VAL A 509 11.45 -5.89 -5.33
CA VAL A 509 12.46 -4.81 -5.36
C VAL A 509 13.01 -4.53 -6.78
N PRO A 510 13.40 -5.53 -7.60
CA PRO A 510 13.88 -5.27 -8.97
C PRO A 510 12.82 -4.67 -9.90
N VAL A 511 11.52 -4.80 -9.60
CA VAL A 511 10.47 -4.09 -10.33
C VAL A 511 10.48 -2.61 -9.94
N LEU A 512 10.54 -2.29 -8.65
CA LEU A 512 10.63 -0.91 -8.16
C LEU A 512 11.90 -0.17 -8.62
N GLU A 513 13.06 -0.86 -8.60
CA GLU A 513 14.32 -0.35 -9.18
C GLU A 513 14.15 -0.01 -10.68
N SER A 514 13.42 -0.86 -11.42
CA SER A 514 13.18 -0.69 -12.85
C SER A 514 12.15 0.42 -13.14
N LEU A 515 11.09 0.51 -12.34
CA LEU A 515 10.08 1.59 -12.40
C LEU A 515 10.74 2.94 -12.14
N HIS A 516 11.64 3.03 -11.15
CA HIS A 516 12.43 4.23 -10.92
C HIS A 516 13.35 4.54 -12.10
N ARG A 517 14.17 3.57 -12.52
CA ARG A 517 15.20 3.77 -13.56
C ARG A 517 14.67 4.13 -14.94
N TYR A 518 13.55 3.56 -15.36
CA TYR A 518 13.04 3.69 -16.73
C TYR A 518 11.80 4.58 -16.86
N PHE A 519 11.02 4.77 -15.79
CA PHE A 519 9.80 5.58 -15.79
C PHE A 519 9.84 6.73 -14.77
N GLY A 520 10.97 6.92 -14.08
CA GLY A 520 11.15 8.00 -13.12
C GLY A 520 10.25 7.89 -11.88
N VAL A 521 9.68 6.71 -11.58
CA VAL A 521 8.79 6.54 -10.43
C VAL A 521 9.54 6.88 -9.14
N THR A 522 8.92 7.68 -8.27
CA THR A 522 9.47 8.01 -6.94
C THR A 522 8.51 7.78 -5.78
N PHE A 523 7.27 7.34 -6.07
CA PHE A 523 6.16 7.36 -5.11
C PHE A 523 5.25 6.13 -5.25
N GLU A 524 4.82 5.56 -4.13
CA GLU A 524 3.84 4.46 -4.06
C GLU A 524 2.46 4.98 -3.61
N CYS A 525 1.43 4.85 -4.44
CA CYS A 525 0.06 5.29 -4.09
C CYS A 525 -0.60 4.40 -3.01
N PHE A 526 -0.07 3.21 -2.78
CA PHE A 526 -0.56 2.26 -1.78
C PHE A 526 0.61 1.58 -1.08
N ALA A 527 0.92 2.04 0.13
CA ALA A 527 1.92 1.41 0.98
C ALA A 527 1.61 1.61 2.48
N SER A 528 2.56 1.25 3.31
CA SER A 528 2.67 1.53 4.74
C SER A 528 4.14 1.80 5.10
N PRO A 529 4.44 2.40 6.25
CA PRO A 529 5.82 2.50 6.74
C PRO A 529 6.55 1.15 6.79
N LEU A 530 5.78 0.07 7.03
CA LEU A 530 6.26 -1.30 7.18
C LEU A 530 6.60 -1.95 5.82
N ASN A 531 5.95 -1.56 4.71
CA ASN A 531 6.10 -2.24 3.42
C ASN A 531 6.68 -1.36 2.28
N CYS A 532 6.68 -0.03 2.39
CA CYS A 532 7.09 0.88 1.31
C CYS A 532 8.55 0.70 0.86
N TYR A 533 8.81 1.00 -0.40
CA TYR A 533 10.14 1.05 -0.99
C TYR A 533 10.75 2.46 -0.96
N PHE A 534 9.97 3.50 -1.23
CA PHE A 534 10.41 4.90 -1.18
C PHE A 534 10.11 5.56 0.18
N ARG A 535 10.75 6.71 0.46
CA ARG A 535 10.41 7.58 1.62
C ARG A 535 9.19 8.50 1.38
N GLN A 536 8.47 8.30 0.27
CA GLN A 536 7.24 9.00 -0.06
C GLN A 536 6.20 8.05 -0.66
N TYR A 537 5.04 8.00 -0.01
CA TYR A 537 3.95 7.08 -0.36
C TYR A 537 2.64 7.58 0.25
N CYS A 538 1.52 7.05 -0.23
CA CYS A 538 0.21 7.16 0.41
C CYS A 538 -0.09 5.89 1.22
N SER A 539 -0.82 6.04 2.33
CA SER A 539 -1.23 4.95 3.22
C SER A 539 -2.57 5.23 3.91
N ALA A 540 -3.19 4.17 4.45
CA ALA A 540 -4.52 4.24 5.06
C ALA A 540 -4.59 5.04 6.37
N PHE A 541 -3.47 5.20 7.09
CA PHE A 541 -3.46 5.72 8.46
C PHE A 541 -2.54 6.95 8.61
N PRO A 542 -2.93 8.12 8.07
CA PRO A 542 -2.11 9.32 8.15
C PRO A 542 -1.70 9.68 9.59
N ASP A 543 -2.55 9.44 10.59
CA ASP A 543 -2.27 9.73 12.00
C ASP A 543 -1.08 8.93 12.54
N THR A 544 -0.92 7.64 12.21
CA THR A 544 0.26 6.86 12.63
C THR A 544 1.44 6.98 11.67
N ASP A 545 1.17 7.14 10.37
CA ASP A 545 2.14 6.84 9.33
C ASP A 545 2.89 8.08 8.82
N ALA A 546 2.35 9.28 9.04
CA ALA A 546 2.96 10.51 8.54
C ALA A 546 4.35 10.77 9.13
N TYR A 547 4.57 10.43 10.40
CA TYR A 547 5.89 10.50 11.05
C TYR A 547 6.93 9.58 10.39
N PHE A 548 6.53 8.66 9.53
CA PHE A 548 7.38 7.73 8.79
C PHE A 548 7.28 7.92 7.27
N GLY A 549 6.69 9.03 6.80
CA GLY A 549 6.68 9.42 5.39
C GLY A 549 5.34 9.32 4.67
N SER A 550 4.25 8.91 5.32
CA SER A 550 2.95 8.86 4.65
C SER A 550 2.41 10.24 4.28
N ARG A 551 1.91 10.34 3.05
CA ARG A 551 1.17 11.49 2.53
C ARG A 551 -0.35 11.37 2.78
N GLY A 552 -0.84 10.34 3.47
CA GLY A 552 -2.27 10.08 3.70
C GLY A 552 -2.90 9.25 2.59
N SER A 553 -4.23 9.30 2.42
CA SER A 553 -4.90 8.54 1.36
C SER A 553 -4.45 9.02 -0.03
N ILE A 554 -4.49 8.13 -1.02
CA ILE A 554 -4.35 8.54 -2.43
C ILE A 554 -5.51 9.43 -2.88
N LEU A 555 -6.71 9.21 -2.33
CA LEU A 555 -7.93 9.99 -2.62
C LEU A 555 -7.83 11.44 -2.08
N ASP A 556 -6.96 11.69 -1.10
CA ASP A 556 -6.68 13.04 -0.55
C ASP A 556 -5.50 13.74 -1.27
N LEU A 557 -4.85 13.05 -2.23
CA LEU A 557 -3.62 13.53 -2.85
C LEU A 557 -3.92 14.31 -4.13
N ASN A 558 -3.98 15.64 -4.01
CA ASN A 558 -4.07 16.57 -5.13
C ASN A 558 -2.71 16.74 -5.82
N ALA A 559 -2.26 15.69 -6.50
CA ALA A 559 -1.01 15.67 -7.25
C ALA A 559 -1.14 16.44 -8.58
N VAL A 560 -0.12 17.25 -8.86
CA VAL A 560 -0.05 18.08 -10.07
C VAL A 560 0.96 17.48 -11.06
N SER A 561 2.09 16.97 -10.59
CA SER A 561 3.07 16.28 -11.43
C SER A 561 3.76 15.17 -10.64
N GLY A 562 4.45 14.27 -11.35
CA GLY A 562 5.23 13.19 -10.77
C GLY A 562 4.98 11.84 -11.45
N SER A 563 5.74 10.82 -11.04
CA SER A 563 5.60 9.45 -11.56
C SER A 563 5.39 8.46 -10.41
N PHE A 564 4.31 7.68 -10.53
CA PHE A 564 3.68 6.94 -9.46
C PHE A 564 3.53 5.45 -9.78
N MET A 565 3.71 4.59 -8.77
CA MET A 565 3.29 3.20 -8.80
C MET A 565 1.97 3.04 -8.04
N VAL A 566 1.01 2.29 -8.60
CA VAL A 566 -0.31 2.06 -8.03
C VAL A 566 -0.57 0.55 -7.90
N ASN A 567 -0.46 0.02 -6.68
CA ASN A 567 -0.70 -1.40 -6.37
C ASN A 567 -1.77 -1.48 -5.26
N PRO A 568 -3.07 -1.38 -5.59
CA PRO A 568 -4.16 -1.36 -4.62
C PRO A 568 -4.29 -2.69 -3.85
N PRO A 569 -4.95 -2.67 -2.67
CA PRO A 569 -5.34 -3.90 -1.98
C PRO A 569 -6.28 -4.75 -2.85
N ILE A 570 -5.90 -6.02 -3.07
CA ILE A 570 -6.60 -6.96 -3.95
C ILE A 570 -8.06 -7.17 -3.50
N HIS A 571 -8.98 -7.32 -4.45
CA HIS A 571 -10.41 -7.51 -4.21
C HIS A 571 -11.12 -6.38 -3.45
N CYS A 572 -10.52 -5.18 -3.37
CA CYS A 572 -11.12 -4.00 -2.75
C CYS A 572 -11.72 -3.07 -3.82
N ASN A 573 -12.63 -3.63 -4.63
CA ASN A 573 -13.21 -3.04 -5.84
C ASN A 573 -13.60 -1.57 -5.71
N GLU A 574 -14.24 -1.20 -4.61
CA GLU A 574 -14.76 0.14 -4.35
C GLU A 574 -13.63 1.18 -4.17
N LEU A 575 -12.50 0.78 -3.57
CA LEU A 575 -11.29 1.60 -3.45
C LEU A 575 -10.50 1.66 -4.77
N ILE A 576 -10.46 0.56 -5.52
CA ILE A 576 -9.84 0.51 -6.85
C ILE A 576 -10.58 1.48 -7.79
N GLU A 577 -11.91 1.39 -7.86
CA GLU A 577 -12.74 2.29 -8.67
C GLU A 577 -12.55 3.76 -8.30
N ALA A 578 -12.63 4.09 -7.01
CA ALA A 578 -12.44 5.46 -6.54
C ALA A 578 -11.04 6.01 -6.90
N THR A 579 -10.01 5.16 -6.83
CA THR A 579 -8.63 5.55 -7.17
C THR A 579 -8.43 5.72 -8.67
N LEU A 580 -9.03 4.87 -9.50
CA LEU A 580 -8.99 5.06 -10.96
C LEU A 580 -9.74 6.34 -11.38
N ASN A 581 -10.91 6.61 -10.79
CA ASN A 581 -11.63 7.87 -11.02
C ASN A 581 -10.80 9.10 -10.59
N HIS A 582 -10.12 9.01 -9.44
CA HIS A 582 -9.23 10.08 -8.95
C HIS A 582 -8.04 10.29 -9.88
N MET A 583 -7.41 9.20 -10.36
CA MET A 583 -6.32 9.28 -11.33
C MET A 583 -6.75 9.94 -12.65
N ASP A 584 -7.86 9.51 -13.26
CA ASP A 584 -8.38 10.12 -14.49
C ASP A 584 -8.68 11.63 -14.29
N HIS A 585 -9.14 12.04 -13.10
CA HIS A 585 -9.35 13.45 -12.75
C HIS A 585 -8.03 14.23 -12.58
N LEU A 586 -7.04 13.70 -11.86
CA LEU A 586 -5.72 14.35 -11.74
C LEU A 586 -5.03 14.50 -13.10
N LEU A 587 -5.24 13.53 -14.00
CA LEU A 587 -4.75 13.55 -15.38
C LEU A 587 -5.55 14.49 -16.31
N SER A 588 -6.81 14.82 -15.99
CA SER A 588 -7.59 15.82 -16.75
C SER A 588 -7.30 17.26 -16.33
N GLU A 589 -7.05 17.50 -15.05
CA GLU A 589 -6.80 18.86 -14.52
C GLU A 589 -5.34 19.32 -14.67
N SER A 590 -4.38 18.41 -14.90
CA SER A 590 -2.97 18.77 -15.00
C SER A 590 -2.46 18.88 -16.44
N SER A 591 -1.72 19.97 -16.69
CA SER A 591 -0.90 20.17 -17.89
C SER A 591 0.58 19.83 -17.68
N GLU A 592 0.97 19.39 -16.48
CA GLU A 592 2.35 19.02 -16.14
C GLU A 592 2.61 17.51 -16.38
N PRO A 593 3.88 17.05 -16.44
CA PRO A 593 4.19 15.63 -16.54
C PRO A 593 3.69 14.81 -15.33
N LEU A 594 2.63 14.03 -15.56
CA LEU A 594 1.98 13.17 -14.58
C LEU A 594 1.82 11.74 -15.14
N SER A 595 2.19 10.73 -14.36
CA SER A 595 2.15 9.33 -14.80
C SER A 595 1.84 8.35 -13.66
N PHE A 596 0.96 7.38 -13.93
CA PHE A 596 0.60 6.31 -13.01
C PHE A 596 0.81 4.94 -13.69
N ILE A 597 1.56 4.05 -13.03
CA ILE A 597 1.76 2.67 -13.47
C ILE A 597 0.98 1.76 -12.52
N VAL A 598 -0.12 1.19 -13.02
CA VAL A 598 -1.07 0.39 -12.25
C VAL A 598 -0.74 -1.09 -12.33
N PHE A 599 -0.77 -1.76 -11.18
CA PHE A 599 -0.72 -3.21 -11.02
C PHE A 599 -2.11 -3.66 -10.55
N LEU A 600 -2.84 -4.41 -11.39
CA LEU A 600 -4.10 -5.05 -11.04
C LEU A 600 -3.91 -6.58 -10.97
N ALA A 601 -4.74 -7.25 -10.17
CA ALA A 601 -4.68 -8.70 -9.99
C ALA A 601 -5.59 -9.44 -11.00
N ASP A 602 -5.34 -10.74 -11.21
CA ASP A 602 -6.22 -11.55 -12.05
C ASP A 602 -7.64 -11.65 -11.44
N GLY A 603 -8.65 -11.66 -12.32
CA GLY A 603 -10.06 -11.53 -11.96
C GLY A 603 -10.57 -10.08 -11.85
N GLU A 604 -9.72 -9.06 -11.96
CA GLU A 604 -10.12 -7.64 -11.92
C GLU A 604 -10.49 -7.08 -13.32
N THR A 605 -11.07 -7.92 -14.18
CA THR A 605 -11.28 -7.64 -15.63
C THR A 605 -12.07 -6.36 -15.89
N ALA A 606 -13.11 -6.06 -15.11
CA ALA A 606 -13.90 -4.84 -15.26
C ALA A 606 -13.08 -3.54 -15.07
N PHE A 607 -11.96 -3.60 -14.34
CA PHE A 607 -11.03 -2.47 -14.21
C PHE A 607 -10.02 -2.42 -15.36
N VAL A 608 -9.69 -3.56 -15.99
CA VAL A 608 -8.95 -3.60 -17.26
C VAL A 608 -9.81 -3.02 -18.38
N ASP A 609 -11.07 -3.44 -18.51
CA ASP A 609 -12.05 -2.91 -19.47
C ASP A 609 -12.23 -1.38 -19.30
N LYS A 610 -12.30 -0.91 -18.05
CA LYS A 610 -12.35 0.53 -17.73
C LYS A 610 -11.09 1.25 -18.19
N LEU A 611 -9.91 0.70 -17.89
CA LEU A 611 -8.63 1.27 -18.30
C LEU A 611 -8.43 1.27 -19.82
N GLU A 612 -8.90 0.26 -20.56
CA GLU A 612 -8.93 0.26 -22.04
C GLU A 612 -9.67 1.49 -22.60
N THR A 613 -10.73 1.94 -21.94
CA THR A 613 -11.49 3.13 -22.37
C THR A 613 -10.89 4.47 -21.93
N SER A 614 -9.87 4.49 -21.05
CA SER A 614 -9.26 5.76 -20.61
C SER A 614 -8.32 6.32 -21.68
N GLN A 615 -8.60 7.56 -22.13
CA GLN A 615 -7.75 8.33 -23.04
C GLN A 615 -6.30 8.50 -22.55
N PHE A 616 -6.06 8.31 -21.25
CA PHE A 616 -4.74 8.42 -20.65
C PHE A 616 -3.93 7.13 -20.73
N LYS A 617 -4.54 5.97 -21.06
CA LYS A 617 -3.80 4.71 -21.31
C LYS A 617 -2.76 4.93 -22.42
N LYS A 618 -1.55 4.42 -22.20
CA LYS A 618 -0.43 4.45 -23.17
C LYS A 618 0.14 3.07 -23.50
N ARG A 619 0.00 2.10 -22.59
CA ARG A 619 0.44 0.71 -22.75
C ARG A 619 -0.24 -0.20 -21.74
N GLU A 620 -0.38 -1.47 -22.08
CA GLU A 620 -0.63 -2.56 -21.14
C GLU A 620 0.46 -3.63 -21.28
N ILE A 621 0.70 -4.39 -20.20
CA ILE A 621 1.52 -5.60 -20.20
C ILE A 621 0.86 -6.60 -19.23
N VAL A 622 0.42 -7.75 -19.73
CA VAL A 622 0.00 -8.88 -18.89
C VAL A 622 1.24 -9.66 -18.45
N ILE A 623 1.35 -9.94 -17.16
CA ILE A 623 2.41 -10.78 -16.59
C ILE A 623 1.76 -12.12 -16.18
N PRO A 624 2.15 -13.27 -16.78
CA PRO A 624 1.45 -14.52 -16.53
C PRO A 624 1.47 -14.96 -15.06
N ALA A 625 0.39 -15.64 -14.64
CA ALA A 625 0.34 -16.37 -13.39
C ALA A 625 1.50 -17.38 -13.31
N PHE A 626 1.99 -17.66 -12.10
CA PHE A 626 3.20 -18.45 -11.83
C PHE A 626 4.52 -17.92 -12.40
N GLU A 627 4.57 -16.95 -13.31
CA GLU A 627 5.83 -16.42 -13.86
C GLU A 627 6.43 -15.27 -13.04
N HIS A 628 5.71 -14.78 -12.03
CA HIS A 628 6.13 -13.67 -11.19
C HIS A 628 5.95 -13.92 -9.69
N TYR A 629 6.46 -12.99 -8.89
CA TYR A 629 6.48 -13.03 -7.42
C TYR A 629 5.95 -11.73 -6.84
N TYR A 630 5.45 -11.81 -5.61
CA TYR A 630 5.15 -10.67 -4.75
C TYR A 630 5.92 -10.82 -3.42
N ARG A 631 6.11 -9.70 -2.72
CA ARG A 631 6.69 -9.66 -1.38
C ARG A 631 5.61 -9.89 -0.32
N HIS A 632 5.92 -10.74 0.65
CA HIS A 632 5.01 -11.13 1.72
C HIS A 632 4.55 -9.90 2.54
N GLY A 633 3.25 -9.72 2.78
CA GLY A 633 2.73 -8.50 3.43
C GLY A 633 3.30 -8.23 4.83
N PHE A 634 3.60 -9.29 5.59
CA PHE A 634 4.31 -9.20 6.88
C PHE A 634 5.84 -9.27 6.75
N GLN A 635 6.43 -8.77 5.65
CA GLN A 635 7.89 -8.74 5.43
C GLN A 635 8.69 -8.06 6.57
N TYR A 636 8.02 -7.22 7.38
CA TYR A 636 8.58 -6.57 8.56
C TYR A 636 8.76 -7.48 9.78
N SER A 637 8.18 -8.68 9.81
CA SER A 637 8.23 -9.61 10.97
C SER A 637 8.48 -11.08 10.61
N VAL A 638 8.23 -11.51 9.37
CA VAL A 638 8.58 -12.89 8.94
C VAL A 638 10.09 -13.04 8.66
N PRO A 639 10.65 -14.26 8.73
CA PRO A 639 12.05 -14.50 8.37
C PRO A 639 12.34 -14.18 6.90
N LYS A 640 13.57 -13.72 6.61
CA LYS A 640 13.99 -13.23 5.28
C LYS A 640 13.74 -14.22 4.13
N TYR A 641 13.80 -15.53 4.38
CA TYR A 641 13.56 -16.57 3.37
C TYR A 641 12.07 -16.78 3.03
N VAL A 642 11.15 -16.25 3.83
CA VAL A 642 9.69 -16.29 3.62
C VAL A 642 9.18 -15.02 2.90
N CYS A 643 10.05 -14.01 2.70
CA CYS A 643 9.62 -12.69 2.22
C CYS A 643 9.19 -12.63 0.74
N ASN A 644 9.37 -13.69 -0.06
CA ASN A 644 8.99 -13.72 -1.48
C ASN A 644 8.00 -14.87 -1.74
N ASN A 645 6.76 -14.54 -2.10
CA ASN A 645 5.72 -15.48 -2.50
C ASN A 645 5.65 -15.53 -4.03
N ARG A 646 5.57 -16.73 -4.63
CA ARG A 646 5.24 -16.88 -6.05
C ARG A 646 3.75 -16.57 -6.25
N CYS A 647 3.37 -15.88 -7.33
CA CYS A 647 1.96 -15.73 -7.69
C CYS A 647 1.37 -17.08 -8.12
N VAL A 648 0.07 -17.29 -7.86
CA VAL A 648 -0.69 -18.55 -8.03
C VAL A 648 -1.99 -18.24 -8.75
#